data_AF-A0A6P0TPW0-F1
#
_entry.id   AF-A0A6P0TPW0-F1
#
_cell.length_a   1.000
_cell.length_b   1.000
_cell.length_c   1.000
_cell.angle_alpha   90.00
_cell.angle_beta   90.00
_cell.angle_gamma   90.00
#
_symmetry.space_group_name_H-M   'P 1'
#
loop_
_entity.id
_entity.type
_entity.pdbx_description
1 polymer ?
#
loop_
_entity_poly.entity_id
_entity_poly.type
_entity_poly.pdbx_seq_one_letter_code
_entity_poly.pdbx_strand_id
1 'polypeptide(L)'
;MIMRNPIIRQKMGIPVVAFCYDTLSPAAGDFFLSYADLNVVLDSSSYLVTSSQPDKYLYLWTPQDSRIYYNPSLERDIDVSFVGTVQIENDKDRYSDRRKGIDALRKAGIEVYQAGGQRSDLRLSVEEYARVFMRSKISLNFPRTGLPEMGVFQLKGRVFEATLCGSLLLEEEENPETAKWFEPNVDYVTYKDETDLVEKVKYYLEHDDERIEIARRSYEKAKSKYTEFAFWQAIFERLGIKVEDNLAFENKLPENQTSQAPEKQQQEANSSSQQLEVSLRWNSISELFSQILHQTDLLNIKRHHTPENHCIALESLLRKVAKKQMKVLEIGSWKGMATAVMGGVLSEYEGTLFAIDTWKGSSSVPSMEREARGTNIFNVFIQNMKMLGLLNQIVQPIGMESIAAAQIFQDNSFDFIFIDGDHSYSSIKQDILAWLPTLKEGGTICGHCAEGYYSQYSEKVKAEIDRQCEVDYIKTEEGGVHPGVVKAVYEVFGHQYEIMPGTYLWHYQKKAIDSQGSVGASKPNKLNPYYAAHVKILLNILGENTKEEPGQGSIYQNERICLVAQYCIQGWNGDLIQLGFSGIEVTKKLAELAKKSNRRLVIVLLAEAETKEVSSNLEETLLKEIEPYTDVVSIIKSGSLTDETIELIKNQEFCFAFIEGLETYDTCLTAIKTFTGCSGIIAVDNVLESQEISRAFLQGSEFTNRSKLYLPLCREGYLLWS
;
A
#
# COMPACT_ATOMS: atom_id res chain seq x y z
N MET A 1 2.80 -0.32 -28.01
CA MET A 1 4.02 -0.89 -27.40
C MET A 1 4.96 -1.60 -28.39
N ILE A 2 4.44 -2.28 -29.42
CA ILE A 2 5.19 -3.26 -30.25
C ILE A 2 6.26 -2.66 -31.20
N MET A 3 6.23 -1.35 -31.53
CA MET A 3 7.16 -0.75 -32.52
C MET A 3 8.43 -0.10 -31.95
N ARG A 4 8.67 -0.08 -30.63
CA ARG A 4 9.83 0.66 -30.03
C ARG A 4 10.94 -0.22 -29.42
N ASN A 5 10.69 -1.52 -29.27
CA ASN A 5 11.60 -2.46 -28.58
C ASN A 5 12.94 -2.75 -29.34
N PRO A 6 13.01 -2.77 -30.69
CA PRO A 6 14.27 -3.03 -31.39
C PRO A 6 15.39 -2.01 -31.07
N ILE A 7 15.03 -0.76 -30.76
CA ILE A 7 15.99 0.32 -30.50
C ILE A 7 16.62 0.20 -29.10
N ILE A 8 15.86 -0.26 -28.10
CA ILE A 8 16.37 -0.48 -26.73
C ILE A 8 17.40 -1.61 -26.73
N ARG A 9 17.06 -2.74 -27.38
CA ARG A 9 17.94 -3.90 -27.55
C ARG A 9 19.26 -3.53 -28.23
N GLN A 10 19.18 -2.76 -29.31
CA GLN A 10 20.36 -2.40 -30.10
C GLN A 10 21.28 -1.39 -29.41
N LYS A 11 20.77 -0.60 -28.45
CA LYS A 11 21.53 0.45 -27.76
C LYS A 11 22.09 0.04 -26.40
N MET A 12 21.41 -0.82 -25.65
CA MET A 12 21.78 -1.12 -24.26
C MET A 12 22.75 -2.30 -24.13
N GLY A 13 22.73 -3.27 -25.06
CA GLY A 13 23.59 -4.46 -24.95
C GLY A 13 23.29 -5.34 -23.73
N ILE A 14 22.12 -5.20 -23.11
CA ILE A 14 21.68 -5.95 -21.93
C ILE A 14 20.76 -7.09 -22.38
N PRO A 15 20.93 -8.33 -21.86
CA PRO A 15 20.02 -9.43 -22.15
C PRO A 15 18.59 -9.17 -21.62
N VAL A 16 17.59 -9.44 -22.44
CA VAL A 16 16.16 -9.31 -22.10
C VAL A 16 15.55 -10.68 -21.87
N VAL A 17 14.92 -10.88 -20.71
CA VAL A 17 14.18 -12.09 -20.37
C VAL A 17 12.70 -11.80 -20.33
N ALA A 18 11.88 -12.60 -21.03
CA ALA A 18 10.43 -12.55 -20.92
C ALA A 18 9.92 -13.72 -20.08
N PHE A 19 8.98 -13.47 -19.17
CA PHE A 19 8.34 -14.50 -18.36
C PHE A 19 6.94 -14.84 -18.92
N CYS A 20 6.75 -16.10 -19.29
CA CYS A 20 5.48 -16.67 -19.70
C CYS A 20 4.88 -17.44 -18.52
N TYR A 21 3.93 -16.80 -17.83
CA TYR A 21 3.30 -17.32 -16.60
C TYR A 21 1.92 -17.95 -16.82
N ASP A 22 1.37 -17.91 -18.03
CA ASP A 22 0.10 -18.55 -18.39
C ASP A 22 0.15 -19.06 -19.83
N THR A 23 -0.61 -20.10 -20.13
CA THR A 23 -0.56 -20.80 -21.42
C THR A 23 -1.22 -19.94 -22.49
N LEU A 24 -0.39 -19.40 -23.38
CA LEU A 24 -0.71 -18.68 -24.60
C LEU A 24 -0.42 -19.56 -25.81
N SER A 25 -0.85 -19.12 -27.00
CA SER A 25 -0.50 -19.82 -28.23
C SER A 25 1.02 -19.80 -28.47
N PRO A 26 1.59 -20.86 -29.07
CA PRO A 26 3.01 -20.91 -29.42
C PRO A 26 3.50 -19.72 -30.25
N ALA A 27 2.63 -19.23 -31.14
CA ALA A 27 2.88 -18.04 -31.95
C ALA A 27 3.10 -16.78 -31.11
N ALA A 28 2.45 -16.66 -29.95
CA ALA A 28 2.66 -15.54 -29.04
C ALA A 28 4.05 -15.61 -28.38
N GLY A 29 4.50 -16.81 -27.99
CA GLY A 29 5.84 -17.01 -27.43
C GLY A 29 6.94 -16.59 -28.41
N ASP A 30 6.86 -17.05 -29.67
CA ASP A 30 7.86 -16.74 -30.71
C ASP A 30 7.83 -15.25 -31.08
N PHE A 31 6.65 -14.65 -31.03
CA PHE A 31 6.51 -13.20 -31.14
C PHE A 31 7.30 -12.49 -30.03
N PHE A 32 7.22 -12.95 -28.76
CA PHE A 32 8.02 -12.37 -27.68
C PHE A 32 9.53 -12.60 -27.83
N LEU A 33 9.97 -13.71 -28.44
CA LEU A 33 11.39 -13.92 -28.76
C LEU A 33 11.96 -12.92 -29.77
N SER A 34 11.13 -12.24 -30.56
CA SER A 34 11.61 -11.13 -31.38
C SER A 34 12.08 -9.93 -30.53
N TYR A 35 11.70 -9.91 -29.25
CA TYR A 35 11.95 -8.84 -28.28
C TYR A 35 12.75 -9.28 -27.04
N ALA A 36 12.94 -10.59 -26.84
CA ALA A 36 13.68 -11.17 -25.73
C ALA A 36 14.84 -12.04 -26.23
N ASP A 37 15.89 -12.14 -25.42
CA ASP A 37 17.00 -13.07 -25.62
C ASP A 37 16.66 -14.47 -25.06
N LEU A 38 15.77 -14.51 -24.05
CA LEU A 38 15.29 -15.74 -23.44
C LEU A 38 13.83 -15.62 -23.01
N ASN A 39 13.02 -16.63 -23.29
CA ASN A 39 11.68 -16.78 -22.71
C ASN A 39 11.72 -17.81 -21.58
N VAL A 40 11.43 -17.39 -20.35
CA VAL A 40 11.25 -18.28 -19.21
C VAL A 40 9.79 -18.72 -19.13
N VAL A 41 9.54 -20.03 -19.18
CA VAL A 41 8.17 -20.59 -19.17
C VAL A 41 7.94 -21.33 -17.86
N LEU A 42 6.84 -21.00 -17.19
CA LEU A 42 6.59 -21.45 -15.82
C LEU A 42 5.47 -22.48 -15.70
N ASP A 43 4.65 -22.66 -16.73
CA ASP A 43 3.40 -23.40 -16.63
C ASP A 43 3.30 -24.60 -17.58
N SER A 44 3.71 -24.51 -18.85
CA SER A 44 3.60 -25.64 -19.77
C SER A 44 4.76 -25.72 -20.74
N SER A 45 5.29 -26.92 -20.94
CA SER A 45 6.31 -27.15 -21.97
C SER A 45 5.77 -27.13 -23.40
N SER A 46 4.45 -26.99 -23.62
CA SER A 46 3.88 -26.96 -24.97
C SER A 46 4.50 -25.88 -25.86
N TYR A 47 4.96 -24.78 -25.26
CA TYR A 47 5.72 -23.72 -25.93
C TYR A 47 7.02 -24.21 -26.58
N LEU A 48 7.74 -25.12 -25.92
CA LEU A 48 9.00 -25.65 -26.43
C LEU A 48 8.78 -26.49 -27.68
N VAL A 49 7.74 -27.33 -27.68
CA VAL A 49 7.50 -28.31 -28.74
C VAL A 49 7.04 -27.65 -30.05
N THR A 50 6.42 -26.48 -29.96
CA THR A 50 5.71 -25.84 -31.07
C THR A 50 6.38 -24.55 -31.54
N SER A 51 7.43 -24.10 -30.85
CA SER A 51 8.23 -22.94 -31.21
C SER A 51 9.18 -23.23 -32.38
N SER A 52 9.42 -22.20 -33.19
CA SER A 52 10.48 -22.15 -34.21
C SER A 52 11.89 -21.92 -33.63
N GLN A 53 12.00 -21.58 -32.35
CA GLN A 53 13.25 -21.27 -31.64
C GLN A 53 13.28 -21.88 -30.22
N PRO A 54 13.14 -23.22 -30.08
CA PRO A 54 13.01 -23.89 -28.79
C PRO A 54 14.19 -23.66 -27.82
N ASP A 55 15.40 -23.49 -28.34
CA ASP A 55 16.61 -23.27 -27.52
C ASP A 55 16.60 -21.94 -26.75
N LYS A 56 15.77 -20.98 -27.20
CA LYS A 56 15.58 -19.68 -26.54
C LYS A 56 14.47 -19.71 -25.49
N TYR A 57 13.99 -20.88 -25.13
CA TYR A 57 13.09 -21.06 -24.01
C TYR A 57 13.82 -21.77 -22.86
N LEU A 58 13.52 -21.33 -21.64
CA LEU A 58 13.98 -21.93 -20.41
C LEU A 58 12.75 -22.30 -19.59
N TYR A 59 12.41 -23.59 -19.58
CA TYR A 59 11.28 -24.09 -18.81
C TYR A 59 11.72 -24.31 -17.35
N LEU A 60 11.06 -23.61 -16.44
CA LEU A 60 11.35 -23.60 -15.00
C LEU A 60 10.08 -23.81 -14.18
N TRP A 61 10.27 -24.06 -12.89
CA TRP A 61 9.18 -24.07 -11.91
C TRP A 61 8.75 -22.66 -11.54
N THR A 62 7.58 -22.53 -10.90
CA THR A 62 7.18 -21.26 -10.27
C THR A 62 7.96 -21.07 -8.96
N PRO A 63 8.85 -20.08 -8.84
CA PRO A 63 9.62 -19.87 -7.62
C PRO A 63 8.71 -19.35 -6.51
N GLN A 64 8.92 -19.83 -5.28
CA GLN A 64 8.14 -19.43 -4.11
C GLN A 64 9.08 -18.89 -3.04
N ASP A 65 8.59 -17.94 -2.25
CA ASP A 65 9.34 -17.41 -1.10
C ASP A 65 9.30 -18.42 0.05
N SER A 66 10.45 -19.07 0.28
CA SER A 66 10.61 -20.08 1.33
C SER A 66 10.36 -19.54 2.74
N ARG A 67 10.40 -18.21 2.94
CA ARG A 67 10.09 -17.55 4.23
C ARG A 67 8.58 -17.54 4.54
N ILE A 68 7.74 -17.68 3.51
CA ILE A 68 6.28 -17.65 3.63
C ILE A 68 5.71 -19.08 3.61
N TYR A 69 6.23 -19.93 2.72
CA TYR A 69 5.70 -21.26 2.46
C TYR A 69 6.31 -22.36 3.32
N TYR A 70 6.63 -22.08 4.59
CA TYR A 70 7.03 -23.11 5.55
C TYR A 70 6.94 -22.64 7.00
N ASN A 71 6.19 -23.38 7.82
CA ASN A 71 6.21 -23.26 9.28
C ASN A 71 5.93 -24.63 9.91
N PRO A 72 6.94 -25.31 10.47
CA PRO A 72 6.79 -26.65 11.03
C PRO A 72 6.01 -26.66 12.36
N SER A 73 5.75 -25.50 12.95
CA SER A 73 5.06 -25.37 14.24
C SER A 73 3.54 -25.32 14.12
N LEU A 74 3.00 -25.23 12.89
CA LEU A 74 1.56 -25.20 12.67
C LEU A 74 0.98 -26.61 12.67
N GLU A 75 -0.11 -26.79 13.40
CA GLU A 75 -0.90 -28.03 13.38
C GLU A 75 -1.59 -28.20 12.02
N ARG A 76 -1.62 -29.44 11.51
CA ARG A 76 -2.35 -29.81 10.30
C ARG A 76 -3.78 -30.23 10.62
N ASP A 77 -4.64 -29.25 10.86
CA ASP A 77 -6.04 -29.42 11.24
C ASP A 77 -7.03 -29.43 10.05
N ILE A 78 -6.56 -29.18 8.82
CA ILE A 78 -7.36 -29.28 7.59
C ILE A 78 -7.08 -30.64 6.94
N ASP A 79 -8.08 -31.52 6.86
CA ASP A 79 -7.91 -32.83 6.24
C ASP A 79 -7.62 -32.72 4.74
N VAL A 80 -8.45 -31.98 4.00
CA VAL A 80 -8.33 -31.82 2.55
C VAL A 80 -8.59 -30.38 2.16
N SER A 81 -7.67 -29.79 1.38
CA SER A 81 -7.84 -28.43 0.85
C SER A 81 -7.79 -28.38 -0.67
N PHE A 82 -8.51 -27.40 -1.22
CA PHE A 82 -8.30 -26.89 -2.55
C PHE A 82 -8.28 -25.36 -2.52
N VAL A 83 -7.16 -24.76 -2.92
CA VAL A 83 -7.04 -23.29 -2.98
C VAL A 83 -7.06 -22.84 -4.44
N GLY A 84 -8.01 -22.01 -4.84
CA GLY A 84 -8.14 -21.49 -6.22
C GLY A 84 -9.57 -21.36 -6.74
N THR A 85 -9.70 -20.78 -7.93
CA THR A 85 -11.01 -20.59 -8.58
C THR A 85 -11.62 -21.93 -9.01
N VAL A 86 -12.83 -22.26 -8.52
CA VAL A 86 -13.60 -23.47 -8.89
C VAL A 86 -14.73 -23.17 -9.90
N GLN A 87 -15.20 -21.92 -9.95
CA GLN A 87 -16.25 -21.48 -10.86
C GLN A 87 -16.12 -19.98 -11.14
N ILE A 88 -16.63 -19.53 -12.29
CA ILE A 88 -16.83 -18.12 -12.62
C ILE A 88 -18.32 -17.93 -12.89
N GLU A 89 -18.94 -16.86 -12.37
CA GLU A 89 -20.39 -16.62 -12.48
C GLU A 89 -20.91 -16.66 -13.92
N ASN A 90 -20.14 -16.10 -14.85
CA ASN A 90 -20.50 -15.98 -16.27
C ASN A 90 -20.00 -17.13 -17.16
N ASP A 91 -19.34 -18.15 -16.59
CA ASP A 91 -18.79 -19.28 -17.34
C ASP A 91 -18.71 -20.52 -16.44
N LYS A 92 -19.79 -21.31 -16.46
CA LYS A 92 -19.95 -22.47 -15.56
C LYS A 92 -19.12 -23.68 -15.97
N ASP A 93 -18.71 -23.75 -17.24
CA ASP A 93 -17.97 -24.88 -17.82
C ASP A 93 -16.46 -24.75 -17.58
N ARG A 94 -15.98 -23.52 -17.35
CA ARG A 94 -14.61 -23.24 -16.92
C ARG A 94 -14.27 -23.87 -15.58
N TYR A 95 -13.13 -24.58 -15.55
CA TYR A 95 -12.63 -25.34 -14.39
C TYR A 95 -13.60 -26.44 -13.89
N SER A 96 -14.36 -27.05 -14.81
CA SER A 96 -15.35 -28.09 -14.47
C SER A 96 -14.74 -29.34 -13.82
N ASP A 97 -13.49 -29.68 -14.14
CA ASP A 97 -12.69 -30.73 -13.50
C ASP A 97 -12.56 -30.53 -11.99
N ARG A 98 -12.25 -29.31 -11.56
CA ARG A 98 -12.11 -28.94 -10.14
C ARG A 98 -13.41 -29.18 -9.39
N ARG A 99 -14.51 -28.73 -9.98
CA ARG A 99 -15.85 -28.88 -9.39
C ARG A 99 -16.25 -30.34 -9.29
N LYS A 100 -16.03 -31.14 -10.34
CA LYS A 100 -16.34 -32.58 -10.34
C LYS A 100 -15.57 -33.31 -9.23
N GLY A 101 -14.27 -33.08 -9.11
CA GLY A 101 -13.45 -33.71 -8.08
C GLY A 101 -13.87 -33.31 -6.66
N ILE A 102 -14.09 -32.01 -6.42
CA ILE A 102 -14.54 -31.51 -5.11
C ILE A 102 -15.94 -32.04 -4.76
N ASP A 103 -16.87 -32.03 -5.73
CA ASP A 103 -18.23 -32.54 -5.51
C ASP A 103 -18.25 -34.05 -5.25
N ALA A 104 -17.36 -34.82 -5.87
CA ALA A 104 -17.22 -36.25 -5.62
C ALA A 104 -16.74 -36.53 -4.19
N LEU A 105 -15.75 -35.78 -3.69
CA LEU A 105 -15.28 -35.86 -2.31
C LEU A 105 -16.40 -35.52 -1.31
N ARG A 106 -17.11 -34.41 -1.53
CA ARG A 106 -18.24 -34.00 -0.68
C ARG A 106 -19.35 -35.04 -0.66
N LYS A 107 -19.71 -35.62 -1.82
CA LYS A 107 -20.71 -36.72 -1.90
C LYS A 107 -20.27 -37.97 -1.16
N ALA A 108 -18.97 -38.21 -1.06
CA ALA A 108 -18.40 -39.33 -0.32
C ALA A 108 -18.24 -39.07 1.19
N GLY A 109 -18.69 -37.90 1.68
CA GLY A 109 -18.64 -37.49 3.08
C GLY A 109 -17.31 -36.84 3.50
N ILE A 110 -16.50 -36.38 2.54
CA ILE A 110 -15.20 -35.76 2.80
C ILE A 110 -15.33 -34.25 2.56
N GLU A 111 -15.17 -33.46 3.62
CA GLU A 111 -15.16 -32.01 3.52
C GLU A 111 -13.87 -31.51 2.87
N VAL A 112 -14.02 -30.56 1.95
CA VAL A 112 -12.89 -29.92 1.25
C VAL A 112 -12.88 -28.45 1.63
N TYR A 113 -11.85 -28.04 2.37
CA TYR A 113 -11.59 -26.64 2.66
C TYR A 113 -11.26 -25.90 1.36
N GLN A 114 -12.16 -25.03 0.94
CA GLN A 114 -12.07 -24.32 -0.32
C GLN A 114 -11.91 -22.82 -0.07
N ALA A 115 -10.84 -22.23 -0.59
CA ALA A 115 -10.58 -20.80 -0.48
C ALA A 115 -9.71 -20.29 -1.65
N GLY A 116 -9.42 -19.00 -1.69
CA GLY A 116 -8.52 -18.38 -2.65
C GLY A 116 -9.03 -18.34 -4.10
N GLY A 117 -8.15 -17.87 -4.99
CA GLY A 117 -8.43 -17.69 -6.41
C GLY A 117 -8.70 -16.25 -6.80
N GLN A 118 -8.02 -15.78 -7.85
CA GLN A 118 -8.11 -14.39 -8.34
C GLN A 118 -9.54 -13.96 -8.71
N ARG A 119 -10.41 -14.93 -9.01
CA ARG A 119 -11.80 -14.72 -9.47
C ARG A 119 -12.83 -15.32 -8.51
N SER A 120 -12.44 -15.58 -7.27
CA SER A 120 -13.34 -16.02 -6.20
C SER A 120 -13.59 -14.86 -5.25
N ASP A 121 -14.75 -14.85 -4.61
CA ASP A 121 -15.07 -13.94 -3.51
C ASP A 121 -14.29 -14.28 -2.22
N LEU A 122 -13.60 -15.43 -2.19
CA LEU A 122 -12.77 -15.91 -1.08
C LEU A 122 -11.29 -15.58 -1.30
N ARG A 123 -10.95 -14.35 -1.71
CA ARG A 123 -9.55 -13.97 -1.93
C ARG A 123 -8.76 -14.03 -0.63
N LEU A 124 -7.55 -14.58 -0.71
CA LEU A 124 -6.60 -14.69 0.40
C LEU A 124 -5.38 -13.82 0.11
N SER A 125 -4.79 -13.22 1.15
CA SER A 125 -3.40 -12.73 1.10
C SER A 125 -2.43 -13.90 0.83
N VAL A 126 -1.18 -13.59 0.49
CA VAL A 126 -0.17 -14.64 0.22
C VAL A 126 0.09 -15.48 1.47
N GLU A 127 0.11 -14.85 2.64
CA GLU A 127 0.33 -15.48 3.93
C GLU A 127 -0.86 -16.36 4.34
N GLU A 128 -2.09 -15.90 4.14
CA GLU A 128 -3.29 -16.72 4.38
C GLU A 128 -3.35 -17.91 3.42
N TYR A 129 -3.00 -17.67 2.15
CA TYR A 129 -2.95 -18.70 1.12
C TYR A 129 -1.93 -19.79 1.49
N ALA A 130 -0.71 -19.42 1.87
CA ALA A 130 0.31 -20.35 2.37
C ALA A 130 -0.14 -21.06 3.66
N ARG A 131 -0.81 -20.36 4.58
CA ARG A 131 -1.32 -20.92 5.84
C ARG A 131 -2.30 -22.07 5.60
N VAL A 132 -3.12 -22.01 4.55
CA VAL A 132 -4.00 -23.14 4.20
C VAL A 132 -3.18 -24.39 3.89
N PHE A 133 -2.14 -24.30 3.08
CA PHE A 133 -1.27 -25.46 2.77
C PHE A 133 -0.52 -25.96 4.01
N MET A 134 -0.01 -25.06 4.86
CA MET A 134 0.69 -25.45 6.10
C MET A 134 -0.23 -26.18 7.09
N ARG A 135 -1.52 -25.87 7.09
CA ARG A 135 -2.54 -26.54 7.90
C ARG A 135 -3.16 -27.79 7.24
N SER A 136 -2.87 -28.05 5.96
CA SER A 136 -3.51 -29.14 5.21
C SER A 136 -2.75 -30.45 5.34
N LYS A 137 -3.45 -31.56 5.59
CA LYS A 137 -2.89 -32.91 5.45
C LYS A 137 -2.76 -33.29 3.98
N ILE A 138 -3.80 -33.02 3.19
CA ILE A 138 -3.85 -33.26 1.74
C ILE A 138 -4.23 -31.97 1.01
N SER A 139 -3.48 -31.63 -0.04
CA SER A 139 -3.78 -30.51 -0.93
C SER A 139 -4.04 -31.00 -2.35
N LEU A 140 -5.22 -30.70 -2.88
CA LEU A 140 -5.66 -31.12 -4.20
C LEU A 140 -5.09 -30.20 -5.28
N ASN A 141 -4.59 -30.77 -6.37
CA ASN A 141 -4.25 -30.06 -7.59
C ASN A 141 -4.97 -30.59 -8.84
N PHE A 142 -5.63 -29.66 -9.53
CA PHE A 142 -6.26 -29.90 -10.83
C PHE A 142 -5.43 -29.18 -11.91
N PRO A 143 -4.69 -29.92 -12.75
CA PRO A 143 -3.66 -29.37 -13.62
C PRO A 143 -4.19 -28.79 -14.94
N ARG A 144 -5.43 -29.09 -15.31
CA ARG A 144 -6.01 -28.66 -16.60
C ARG A 144 -6.19 -27.14 -16.65
N THR A 145 -6.18 -26.59 -17.87
CA THR A 145 -6.50 -25.17 -18.09
C THR A 145 -7.99 -24.91 -17.82
N GLY A 146 -8.39 -23.64 -17.75
CA GLY A 146 -9.81 -23.28 -17.64
C GLY A 146 -10.62 -23.53 -18.91
N LEU A 147 -9.99 -24.03 -19.97
CA LEU A 147 -10.58 -24.28 -21.30
C LEU A 147 -10.27 -25.74 -21.67
N PRO A 148 -11.08 -26.71 -21.19
CA PRO A 148 -10.83 -28.14 -21.36
C PRO A 148 -10.58 -28.57 -22.82
N GLU A 149 -11.20 -27.87 -23.77
CA GLU A 149 -11.05 -28.07 -25.22
C GLU A 149 -9.62 -27.83 -25.75
N MET A 150 -8.77 -27.11 -25.00
CA MET A 150 -7.37 -26.94 -25.38
C MET A 150 -6.53 -28.19 -25.15
N GLY A 151 -6.96 -29.11 -24.27
CA GLY A 151 -6.25 -30.36 -24.00
C GLY A 151 -4.83 -30.20 -23.44
N VAL A 152 -4.51 -29.04 -22.84
CA VAL A 152 -3.19 -28.74 -22.27
C VAL A 152 -3.21 -28.88 -20.76
N PHE A 153 -2.15 -29.49 -20.21
CA PHE A 153 -1.88 -29.51 -18.78
C PHE A 153 -0.93 -28.38 -18.39
N GLN A 154 -1.12 -27.83 -17.19
CA GLN A 154 -0.27 -26.79 -16.62
C GLN A 154 0.36 -27.28 -15.31
N LEU A 155 1.64 -26.97 -15.13
CA LEU A 155 2.31 -26.87 -13.86
C LEU A 155 1.73 -25.69 -13.09
N LYS A 156 0.85 -25.97 -12.14
CA LYS A 156 0.29 -24.93 -11.27
C LYS A 156 1.32 -24.57 -10.20
N GLY A 157 1.37 -23.30 -9.80
CA GLY A 157 2.14 -22.86 -8.62
C GLY A 157 1.87 -23.70 -7.37
N ARG A 158 0.64 -24.21 -7.23
CA ARG A 158 0.18 -25.11 -6.15
C ARG A 158 1.01 -26.35 -5.93
N VAL A 159 1.67 -26.86 -6.97
CA VAL A 159 2.59 -27.99 -6.84
C VAL A 159 3.74 -27.63 -5.91
N PHE A 160 4.35 -26.45 -6.07
CA PHE A 160 5.46 -25.99 -5.23
C PHE A 160 4.96 -25.43 -3.90
N GLU A 161 3.82 -24.76 -3.89
CA GLU A 161 3.22 -24.21 -2.66
C GLU A 161 2.85 -25.32 -1.66
N ALA A 162 2.22 -26.40 -2.12
CA ALA A 162 1.86 -27.54 -1.27
C ALA A 162 3.09 -28.30 -0.76
N THR A 163 4.05 -28.58 -1.66
CA THR A 163 5.25 -29.35 -1.32
C THR A 163 6.18 -28.58 -0.38
N LEU A 164 6.41 -27.29 -0.60
CA LEU A 164 7.18 -26.44 0.33
C LEU A 164 6.49 -26.30 1.69
N CYS A 165 5.16 -26.31 1.72
CA CYS A 165 4.42 -26.32 2.98
C CYS A 165 4.37 -27.69 3.66
N GLY A 166 4.90 -28.77 3.06
CA GLY A 166 4.85 -30.14 3.61
C GLY A 166 3.47 -30.78 3.63
N SER A 167 2.55 -30.35 2.78
CA SER A 167 1.25 -30.99 2.57
C SER A 167 1.37 -32.11 1.53
N LEU A 168 0.63 -33.21 1.70
CA LEU A 168 0.58 -34.24 0.66
C LEU A 168 -0.16 -33.68 -0.57
N LEU A 169 0.55 -33.54 -1.68
CA LEU A 169 -0.04 -33.15 -2.96
C LEU A 169 -0.74 -34.36 -3.60
N LEU A 170 -2.01 -34.20 -3.96
CA LEU A 170 -2.76 -35.13 -4.82
C LEU A 170 -3.08 -34.46 -6.16
N GLU A 171 -2.70 -35.09 -7.27
CA GLU A 171 -2.88 -34.53 -8.61
C GLU A 171 -3.32 -35.60 -9.63
N GLU A 172 -3.99 -35.18 -10.69
CA GLU A 172 -4.38 -36.05 -11.79
C GLU A 172 -3.17 -36.72 -12.49
N GLU A 173 -3.26 -38.04 -12.72
CA GLU A 173 -2.19 -38.90 -13.26
C GLU A 173 -1.71 -38.49 -14.66
N GLU A 174 -2.60 -37.89 -15.46
CA GLU A 174 -2.33 -37.56 -16.85
C GLU A 174 -1.42 -36.32 -17.04
N ASN A 175 -1.02 -35.62 -15.98
CA ASN A 175 -0.23 -34.39 -16.11
C ASN A 175 1.29 -34.66 -16.29
N PRO A 176 1.85 -34.43 -17.49
CA PRO A 176 3.29 -34.60 -17.72
C PRO A 176 4.14 -33.44 -17.16
N GLU A 177 3.52 -32.31 -16.80
CA GLU A 177 4.27 -31.10 -16.41
C GLU A 177 4.82 -31.21 -14.98
N THR A 178 4.04 -31.75 -14.04
CA THR A 178 4.49 -32.00 -12.65
C THR A 178 5.56 -33.08 -12.59
N ALA A 179 5.44 -34.13 -13.42
CA ALA A 179 6.36 -35.27 -13.48
C ALA A 179 7.82 -34.89 -13.80
N LYS A 180 8.07 -33.69 -14.33
CA LYS A 180 9.42 -33.18 -14.62
C LYS A 180 10.17 -32.74 -13.37
N TRP A 181 9.44 -32.43 -12.31
CA TRP A 181 9.97 -31.88 -11.06
C TRP A 181 9.79 -32.88 -9.91
N PHE A 182 8.67 -33.58 -9.86
CA PHE A 182 8.33 -34.53 -8.81
C PHE A 182 8.02 -35.90 -9.40
N GLU A 183 8.51 -36.96 -8.78
CA GLU A 183 8.29 -38.34 -9.25
C GLU A 183 6.88 -38.82 -8.84
N PRO A 184 6.03 -39.21 -9.80
CA PRO A 184 4.66 -39.67 -9.51
C PRO A 184 4.63 -40.87 -8.56
N ASN A 185 3.74 -40.84 -7.57
CA ASN A 185 3.59 -41.86 -6.52
C ASN A 185 4.84 -42.07 -5.65
N VAL A 186 5.81 -41.15 -5.70
CA VAL A 186 7.00 -41.13 -4.85
C VAL A 186 7.08 -39.82 -4.08
N ASP A 187 6.94 -38.69 -4.77
CA ASP A 187 6.99 -37.34 -4.20
C ASP A 187 5.58 -36.76 -3.97
N TYR A 188 4.59 -37.22 -4.74
CA TYR A 188 3.19 -36.84 -4.65
C TYR A 188 2.32 -38.01 -5.12
N VAL A 189 1.02 -37.97 -4.83
CA VAL A 189 0.10 -39.05 -5.19
C VAL A 189 -0.68 -38.68 -6.44
N THR A 190 -0.74 -39.58 -7.41
CA THR A 190 -1.57 -39.38 -8.60
C THR A 190 -2.97 -39.94 -8.40
N TYR A 191 -3.99 -39.44 -9.10
CA TYR A 191 -5.31 -40.08 -9.23
C TYR A 191 -5.82 -40.09 -10.67
N LYS A 192 -6.64 -41.08 -11.03
CA LYS A 192 -7.10 -41.30 -12.42
C LYS A 192 -8.41 -40.62 -12.75
N ASP A 193 -9.35 -40.67 -11.82
CA ASP A 193 -10.70 -40.13 -11.97
C ASP A 193 -11.26 -39.77 -10.58
N GLU A 194 -12.50 -39.29 -10.53
CA GLU A 194 -13.12 -38.87 -9.27
C GLU A 194 -13.33 -40.04 -8.28
N THR A 195 -13.45 -41.28 -8.75
CA THR A 195 -13.60 -42.46 -7.88
C THR A 195 -12.26 -42.77 -7.20
N ASP A 196 -11.20 -42.84 -8.00
CA ASP A 196 -9.82 -43.06 -7.51
C ASP A 196 -9.37 -41.91 -6.60
N LEU A 197 -9.76 -40.66 -6.91
CA LEU A 197 -9.52 -39.50 -6.04
C LEU A 197 -10.13 -39.70 -4.65
N VAL A 198 -11.41 -40.11 -4.59
CA VAL A 198 -12.10 -40.36 -3.32
C VAL A 198 -11.44 -41.49 -2.55
N GLU A 199 -11.11 -42.61 -3.22
CA GLU A 199 -10.46 -43.76 -2.61
C GLU A 199 -9.10 -43.40 -2.02
N LYS A 200 -8.28 -42.66 -2.77
CA LYS A 200 -6.95 -42.23 -2.32
C LYS A 200 -7.00 -41.20 -1.20
N VAL A 201 -7.92 -40.24 -1.26
CA VAL A 201 -8.09 -39.29 -0.15
C VAL A 201 -8.47 -40.02 1.13
N LYS A 202 -9.44 -40.96 1.09
CA LYS A 202 -9.78 -41.77 2.27
C LYS A 202 -8.60 -42.58 2.78
N TYR A 203 -7.91 -43.27 1.88
CA TYR A 203 -6.75 -44.07 2.22
C TYR A 203 -5.67 -43.22 2.93
N TYR A 204 -5.24 -42.12 2.34
CA TYR A 204 -4.16 -41.29 2.91
C TYR A 204 -4.58 -40.49 4.15
N LEU A 205 -5.88 -40.29 4.41
CA LEU A 205 -6.35 -39.76 5.69
C LEU A 205 -6.28 -40.81 6.82
N GLU A 206 -6.36 -42.10 6.49
CA GLU A 206 -6.25 -43.21 7.44
C GLU A 206 -4.80 -43.73 7.61
N HIS A 207 -3.87 -43.33 6.72
CA HIS A 207 -2.49 -43.81 6.67
C HIS A 207 -1.48 -42.65 6.88
N ASP A 208 -1.45 -42.12 8.10
CA ASP A 208 -0.63 -40.96 8.49
C ASP A 208 0.86 -41.12 8.17
N ASP A 209 1.47 -42.25 8.54
CA ASP A 209 2.91 -42.47 8.37
C ASP A 209 3.33 -42.41 6.89
N GLU A 210 2.55 -43.05 6.02
CA GLU A 210 2.79 -43.06 4.58
C GLU A 210 2.58 -41.66 3.97
N ARG A 211 1.47 -40.99 4.34
CA ARG A 211 1.17 -39.62 3.91
C ARG A 211 2.29 -38.65 4.30
N ILE A 212 2.73 -38.70 5.56
CA ILE A 212 3.75 -37.82 6.11
C ILE A 212 5.09 -38.07 5.43
N GLU A 213 5.46 -39.32 5.17
CA GLU A 213 6.73 -39.65 4.51
C GLU A 213 6.77 -39.14 3.06
N ILE A 214 5.68 -39.28 2.29
CA ILE A 214 5.60 -38.75 0.92
C ILE A 214 5.69 -37.22 0.94
N ALA A 215 4.93 -36.55 1.81
CA ALA A 215 4.94 -35.09 1.93
C ALA A 215 6.30 -34.55 2.40
N ARG A 216 6.97 -35.24 3.33
CA ARG A 216 8.33 -34.91 3.78
C ARG A 216 9.33 -35.04 2.63
N ARG A 217 9.23 -36.09 1.81
CA ARG A 217 10.13 -36.30 0.68
C ARG A 217 10.04 -35.18 -0.36
N SER A 218 8.82 -34.79 -0.75
CA SER A 218 8.64 -33.68 -1.68
C SER A 218 9.05 -32.33 -1.08
N TYR A 219 8.80 -32.10 0.21
CA TYR A 219 9.31 -30.92 0.92
C TYR A 219 10.85 -30.82 0.83
N GLU A 220 11.56 -31.87 1.24
CA GLU A 220 13.03 -31.88 1.22
C GLU A 220 13.59 -31.70 -0.21
N LYS A 221 12.92 -32.32 -1.20
CA LYS A 221 13.27 -32.14 -2.62
C LYS A 221 13.07 -30.70 -3.08
N ALA A 222 11.92 -30.10 -2.77
CA ALA A 222 11.59 -28.73 -3.15
C ALA A 222 12.53 -27.71 -2.51
N LYS A 223 12.73 -27.83 -1.19
CA LYS A 223 13.63 -26.98 -0.40
C LYS A 223 15.08 -27.02 -0.88
N SER A 224 15.55 -28.18 -1.36
CA SER A 224 16.94 -28.35 -1.78
C SER A 224 17.19 -28.02 -3.26
N LYS A 225 16.25 -28.33 -4.14
CA LYS A 225 16.45 -28.23 -5.60
C LYS A 225 15.72 -27.06 -6.26
N TYR A 226 14.57 -26.66 -5.72
CA TYR A 226 13.65 -25.74 -6.39
C TYR A 226 13.56 -24.40 -5.65
N THR A 227 14.72 -23.87 -5.24
CA THR A 227 14.83 -22.61 -4.50
C THR A 227 14.75 -21.40 -5.41
N GLU A 228 14.37 -20.26 -4.85
CA GLU A 228 14.44 -18.95 -5.48
C GLU A 228 15.84 -18.65 -6.04
N PHE A 229 16.89 -19.09 -5.35
CA PHE A 229 18.27 -18.94 -5.80
C PHE A 229 18.58 -19.77 -7.04
N ALA A 230 18.25 -21.07 -7.01
CA ALA A 230 18.47 -21.98 -8.14
C ALA A 230 17.69 -21.53 -9.39
N PHE A 231 16.50 -20.94 -9.18
CA PHE A 231 15.69 -20.37 -10.25
C PHE A 231 16.42 -19.24 -10.98
N TRP A 232 16.92 -18.25 -10.24
CA TRP A 232 17.66 -17.12 -10.83
C TRP A 232 19.00 -17.54 -11.42
N GLN A 233 19.70 -18.46 -10.74
CA GLN A 233 20.95 -19.03 -11.25
C GLN A 233 20.76 -19.67 -12.62
N ALA A 234 19.72 -20.48 -12.82
CA ALA A 234 19.43 -21.11 -14.11
C ALA A 234 19.21 -20.08 -15.24
N ILE A 235 18.56 -18.95 -14.93
CA ILE A 235 18.34 -17.85 -15.89
C ILE A 235 19.67 -17.19 -16.25
N PHE A 236 20.48 -16.83 -15.26
CA PHE A 236 21.76 -16.16 -15.49
C PHE A 236 22.76 -17.03 -16.24
N GLU A 237 22.86 -18.31 -15.88
CA GLU A 237 23.69 -19.28 -16.59
C GLU A 237 23.27 -19.43 -18.05
N ARG A 238 21.95 -19.48 -18.32
CA ARG A 238 21.43 -19.56 -19.69
C ARG A 238 21.78 -18.33 -20.53
N LEU A 239 21.93 -17.17 -19.89
CA LEU A 239 22.35 -15.92 -20.54
C LEU A 239 23.88 -15.76 -20.60
N GLY A 240 24.65 -16.72 -20.08
CA GLY A 240 26.12 -16.64 -20.01
C GLY A 240 26.63 -15.61 -18.99
N ILE A 241 25.80 -15.21 -18.02
CA ILE A 241 26.16 -14.28 -16.95
C ILE A 241 26.77 -15.09 -15.80
N LYS A 242 28.02 -14.79 -15.43
CA LYS A 242 28.68 -15.43 -14.30
C LYS A 242 28.09 -14.95 -12.98
N VAL A 243 27.62 -15.89 -12.17
CA VAL A 243 27.24 -15.65 -10.77
C VAL A 243 28.47 -15.97 -9.92
N GLU A 244 28.97 -15.03 -9.12
CA GLU A 244 30.08 -15.29 -8.20
C GLU A 244 29.59 -16.11 -6.99
N ASP A 245 30.34 -17.15 -6.58
CA ASP A 245 29.95 -18.17 -5.58
C ASP A 245 29.73 -17.67 -4.13
N ASN A 246 29.74 -16.37 -3.86
CA ASN A 246 29.81 -15.80 -2.50
C ASN A 246 28.45 -15.63 -1.78
N LEU A 247 27.38 -16.31 -2.21
CA LEU A 247 26.06 -16.22 -1.57
C LEU A 247 25.47 -17.57 -1.15
N ALA A 248 26.33 -18.52 -0.75
CA ALA A 248 25.87 -19.63 0.09
C ALA A 248 25.49 -19.07 1.47
N PHE A 249 24.24 -18.66 1.64
CA PHE A 249 23.65 -18.51 2.97
C PHE A 249 23.83 -19.84 3.71
N GLU A 250 24.71 -19.88 4.71
CA GLU A 250 24.83 -21.02 5.63
C GLU A 250 23.47 -21.20 6.34
N ASN A 251 22.66 -22.13 5.85
CA ASN A 251 21.53 -22.70 6.58
C ASN A 251 22.06 -23.49 7.78
N LYS A 252 22.46 -22.81 8.85
CA LYS A 252 22.54 -23.43 10.17
C LYS A 252 21.20 -23.23 10.86
N LEU A 253 20.36 -24.25 10.76
CA LEU A 253 19.25 -24.44 11.70
C LEU A 253 19.82 -24.45 13.13
N PRO A 254 19.12 -23.86 14.13
CA PRO A 254 19.53 -23.99 15.52
C PRO A 254 19.44 -25.48 15.91
N GLU A 255 20.58 -26.09 16.23
CA GLU A 255 20.56 -27.44 16.80
C GLU A 255 19.90 -27.41 18.19
N ASN A 256 18.97 -28.35 18.39
CA ASN A 256 18.40 -28.67 19.69
C ASN A 256 19.51 -28.94 20.71
N GLN A 257 19.72 -28.02 21.64
CA GLN A 257 20.45 -28.32 22.87
C GLN A 257 19.50 -28.99 23.86
N THR A 258 19.46 -30.32 23.83
CA THR A 258 19.18 -31.09 25.03
C THR A 258 20.40 -31.07 25.94
N SER A 259 20.16 -30.66 27.19
CA SER A 259 20.90 -30.99 28.41
C SER A 259 22.41 -30.67 28.48
N GLN A 260 22.75 -29.57 29.18
CA GLN A 260 23.47 -29.56 30.47
C GLN A 260 24.10 -28.17 30.71
N ALA A 261 23.82 -27.58 31.88
CA ALA A 261 24.49 -26.39 32.40
C ALA A 261 25.99 -26.70 32.69
N PRO A 262 26.90 -25.70 32.70
CA PRO A 262 26.97 -24.78 33.86
C PRO A 262 27.35 -23.31 33.56
N GLU A 263 26.85 -22.48 34.48
CA GLU A 263 27.23 -21.15 34.95
C GLU A 263 28.58 -20.49 34.54
N LYS A 264 28.49 -19.14 34.48
CA LYS A 264 29.51 -18.08 34.62
C LYS A 264 30.27 -17.65 33.35
N GLN A 265 29.85 -16.52 32.77
CA GLN A 265 30.47 -15.21 33.03
C GLN A 265 29.71 -14.12 32.26
N GLN A 266 29.01 -13.27 33.01
CA GLN A 266 28.63 -11.93 32.58
C GLN A 266 29.88 -11.05 32.50
N GLN A 267 29.82 -10.11 31.56
CA GLN A 267 30.65 -8.91 31.36
C GLN A 267 31.61 -9.00 30.18
N GLU A 268 31.57 -7.92 29.39
CA GLU A 268 32.40 -7.57 28.23
C GLU A 268 31.90 -7.98 26.85
N ALA A 269 30.86 -7.28 26.37
CA ALA A 269 30.81 -6.76 24.99
C ALA A 269 29.68 -5.72 24.84
N ASN A 270 29.72 -4.67 25.67
CA ASN A 270 29.12 -3.39 25.31
C ASN A 270 30.04 -2.74 24.26
N SER A 271 29.75 -2.92 22.97
CA SER A 271 29.98 -1.96 21.89
C SER A 271 30.03 -2.67 20.54
N SER A 272 28.90 -2.66 19.80
CA SER A 272 28.83 -2.54 18.33
C SER A 272 27.52 -3.14 17.81
N SER A 273 26.40 -2.50 18.12
CA SER A 273 25.18 -2.62 17.33
C SER A 273 25.39 -1.91 16.00
N GLN A 274 25.92 -2.61 15.01
CA GLN A 274 25.73 -2.24 13.60
C GLN A 274 24.53 -3.01 13.09
N GLN A 275 23.38 -2.36 13.12
CA GLN A 275 22.19 -2.75 12.37
C GLN A 275 22.57 -2.87 10.89
N LEU A 276 22.24 -4.00 10.27
CA LEU A 276 22.21 -4.13 8.81
C LEU A 276 21.01 -3.32 8.30
N GLU A 277 21.20 -2.00 8.17
CA GLU A 277 20.37 -1.18 7.29
C GLU A 277 20.61 -1.66 5.85
N VAL A 278 19.60 -2.23 5.21
CA VAL A 278 19.62 -2.40 3.76
C VAL A 278 19.48 -1.00 3.16
N SER A 279 20.60 -0.32 2.98
CA SER A 279 20.64 0.89 2.19
C SER A 279 20.39 0.52 0.73
N LEU A 280 19.18 0.76 0.22
CA LEU A 280 18.98 0.96 -1.21
C LEU A 280 19.70 2.27 -1.58
N ARG A 281 21.02 2.20 -1.75
CA ARG A 281 21.76 3.29 -2.38
C ARG A 281 21.50 3.21 -3.87
N TRP A 282 20.66 4.12 -4.34
CA TRP A 282 20.38 4.34 -5.76
C TRP A 282 21.66 4.81 -6.44
N ASN A 283 22.21 4.02 -7.35
CA ASN A 283 23.51 4.32 -7.96
C ASN A 283 23.43 5.42 -9.03
N SER A 284 22.25 5.70 -9.60
CA SER A 284 22.00 6.93 -10.36
C SER A 284 20.53 7.31 -10.57
N ILE A 285 20.31 8.63 -10.64
CA ILE A 285 19.37 9.35 -11.51
C ILE A 285 18.56 8.51 -12.51
N SER A 286 19.34 8.04 -13.49
CA SER A 286 18.87 7.42 -14.72
C SER A 286 18.21 6.07 -14.49
N GLU A 287 18.59 5.35 -13.43
CA GLU A 287 17.94 4.08 -13.07
C GLU A 287 16.57 4.31 -12.45
N LEU A 288 16.45 5.27 -11.52
CA LEU A 288 15.17 5.65 -10.93
C LEU A 288 14.23 6.27 -11.98
N PHE A 289 14.73 7.14 -12.86
CA PHE A 289 13.92 7.73 -13.93
C PHE A 289 13.52 6.70 -14.99
N SER A 290 14.42 5.81 -15.41
CA SER A 290 14.08 4.73 -16.34
C SER A 290 13.01 3.82 -15.72
N GLN A 291 13.12 3.51 -14.43
CA GLN A 291 12.13 2.74 -13.68
C GLN A 291 10.81 3.49 -13.51
N ILE A 292 10.78 4.77 -13.11
CA ILE A 292 9.55 5.57 -13.04
C ILE A 292 8.88 5.61 -14.41
N LEU A 293 9.63 5.88 -15.49
CA LEU A 293 9.14 5.98 -16.87
C LEU A 293 8.67 4.63 -17.46
N HIS A 294 9.25 3.51 -17.03
CA HIS A 294 8.89 2.14 -17.46
C HIS A 294 7.81 1.50 -16.57
N GLN A 295 7.73 1.91 -15.31
CA GLN A 295 6.75 1.43 -14.34
C GLN A 295 5.52 2.35 -14.24
N THR A 296 5.38 3.44 -15.01
CA THR A 296 4.14 4.25 -15.03
C THR A 296 2.89 3.45 -15.42
N ASP A 297 3.07 2.28 -16.05
CA ASP A 297 1.97 1.35 -16.36
C ASP A 297 1.74 0.31 -15.23
N LEU A 298 2.70 0.12 -14.32
CA LEU A 298 2.64 -0.77 -13.13
C LEU A 298 2.21 -0.01 -11.87
N LEU A 299 2.80 1.17 -11.66
CA LEU A 299 2.32 2.21 -10.76
C LEU A 299 1.08 2.81 -11.43
N ASN A 300 -0.04 2.98 -10.73
CA ASN A 300 -1.29 3.48 -11.33
C ASN A 300 -1.22 4.96 -11.80
N ILE A 301 -0.02 5.51 -12.00
CA ILE A 301 0.32 6.85 -12.43
C ILE A 301 0.07 6.99 -13.92
N LYS A 302 -1.20 7.18 -14.31
CA LYS A 302 -1.56 7.47 -15.71
C LYS A 302 -0.79 8.69 -16.22
N ARG A 303 -0.24 8.58 -17.43
CA ARG A 303 0.19 9.72 -18.25
C ARG A 303 -1.03 10.50 -18.72
N HIS A 304 -1.56 11.38 -17.89
CA HIS A 304 -2.38 12.47 -18.40
C HIS A 304 -1.46 13.68 -18.55
N HIS A 305 -1.02 13.88 -19.79
CA HIS A 305 -0.48 15.14 -20.30
C HIS A 305 0.92 15.63 -19.89
N THR A 306 1.70 14.91 -19.08
CA THR A 306 3.09 15.29 -18.77
C THR A 306 4.12 14.57 -19.68
N PRO A 307 4.65 15.22 -20.73
CA PRO A 307 5.73 14.64 -21.53
C PRO A 307 7.06 14.53 -20.73
N GLU A 308 7.90 13.57 -21.10
CA GLU A 308 9.13 13.15 -20.40
C GLU A 308 10.11 14.31 -20.13
N ASN A 309 10.16 15.27 -21.04
CA ASN A 309 10.91 16.53 -20.93
C ASN A 309 10.52 17.37 -19.70
N HIS A 310 9.27 17.30 -19.23
CA HIS A 310 8.82 18.05 -18.05
C HIS A 310 9.41 17.46 -16.77
N CYS A 311 9.42 16.12 -16.63
CA CYS A 311 10.02 15.48 -15.46
C CYS A 311 11.53 15.78 -15.38
N ILE A 312 12.23 15.72 -16.51
CA ILE A 312 13.66 16.07 -16.62
C ILE A 312 13.90 17.54 -16.24
N ALA A 313 13.04 18.45 -16.68
CA ALA A 313 13.16 19.86 -16.34
C ALA A 313 12.91 20.15 -14.85
N LEU A 314 11.94 19.48 -14.22
CA LEU A 314 11.70 19.60 -12.77
C LEU A 314 12.91 19.09 -11.97
N GLU A 315 13.45 17.93 -12.34
CA GLU A 315 14.67 17.39 -11.74
C GLU A 315 15.84 18.36 -11.89
N SER A 316 16.07 18.87 -13.11
CA SER A 316 17.14 19.83 -13.40
C SER A 316 17.01 21.10 -12.55
N LEU A 317 15.80 21.62 -12.39
CA LEU A 317 15.52 22.81 -11.59
C LEU A 317 15.80 22.54 -10.10
N LEU A 318 15.32 21.42 -9.56
CA LEU A 318 15.52 21.07 -8.15
C LEU A 318 17.01 20.82 -7.85
N ARG A 319 17.73 20.12 -8.73
CA ARG A 319 19.17 19.84 -8.58
C ARG A 319 20.03 21.09 -8.53
N LYS A 320 19.69 22.14 -9.29
CA LYS A 320 20.41 23.42 -9.26
C LYS A 320 20.43 24.08 -7.88
N VAL A 321 19.43 23.78 -7.06
CA VAL A 321 19.29 24.36 -5.70
C VAL A 321 19.38 23.30 -4.59
N ALA A 322 19.72 22.05 -4.95
CA ALA A 322 19.75 20.95 -4.03
C ALA A 322 20.87 21.11 -2.99
N LYS A 323 20.54 20.87 -1.72
CA LYS A 323 21.47 20.95 -0.59
C LYS A 323 21.03 19.99 0.51
N LYS A 324 21.98 19.62 1.38
CA LYS A 324 21.70 18.70 2.48
C LYS A 324 20.52 19.17 3.35
N GLN A 325 19.63 18.26 3.70
CA GLN A 325 18.47 18.51 4.58
C GLN A 325 17.53 19.63 4.10
N MET A 326 17.48 19.87 2.79
CA MET A 326 16.54 20.84 2.23
C MET A 326 15.09 20.38 2.44
N LYS A 327 14.20 21.34 2.67
CA LYS A 327 12.76 21.10 2.79
C LYS A 327 12.05 21.51 1.51
N VAL A 328 11.35 20.57 0.92
CA VAL A 328 10.59 20.74 -0.31
C VAL A 328 9.11 20.52 -0.04
N LEU A 329 8.27 21.30 -0.70
CA LEU A 329 6.82 21.18 -0.67
C LEU A 329 6.30 20.88 -2.07
N GLU A 330 5.31 20.01 -2.15
CA GLU A 330 4.49 19.78 -3.32
C GLU A 330 3.02 20.00 -2.98
N ILE A 331 2.29 20.70 -3.86
CA ILE A 331 0.84 20.86 -3.81
C ILE A 331 0.26 20.20 -5.05
N GLY A 332 -0.68 19.27 -4.86
CA GLY A 332 -1.25 18.49 -5.98
C GLY A 332 -0.52 17.16 -6.22
N SER A 333 -0.26 16.41 -5.16
CA SER A 333 0.45 15.12 -5.19
C SER A 333 -0.41 13.92 -5.61
N TRP A 334 -1.22 14.02 -6.68
CA TRP A 334 -2.27 13.06 -7.04
C TRP A 334 -1.87 11.57 -6.91
N LYS A 335 -1.11 11.04 -7.88
CA LYS A 335 -0.58 9.66 -7.82
C LYS A 335 0.94 9.62 -7.69
N GLY A 336 1.57 10.78 -7.58
CA GLY A 336 2.94 10.92 -7.15
C GLY A 336 4.01 10.93 -8.25
N MET A 337 3.69 11.37 -9.48
CA MET A 337 4.69 11.46 -10.55
C MET A 337 5.79 12.49 -10.21
N ALA A 338 5.41 13.74 -9.98
CA ALA A 338 6.34 14.80 -9.61
C ALA A 338 6.95 14.52 -8.23
N THR A 339 6.17 13.98 -7.29
CA THR A 339 6.66 13.47 -6.00
C THR A 339 7.81 12.48 -6.15
N ALA A 340 7.69 11.49 -7.03
CA ALA A 340 8.73 10.48 -7.26
C ALA A 340 10.02 11.10 -7.81
N VAL A 341 9.89 12.04 -8.76
CA VAL A 341 11.02 12.79 -9.32
C VAL A 341 11.76 13.59 -8.23
N MET A 342 11.01 14.38 -7.46
CA MET A 342 11.59 15.22 -6.41
C MET A 342 12.15 14.38 -5.26
N GLY A 343 11.43 13.34 -4.82
CA GLY A 343 11.87 12.42 -3.78
C GLY A 343 13.14 11.67 -4.15
N GLY A 344 13.28 11.27 -5.42
CA GLY A 344 14.51 10.70 -5.95
C GLY A 344 15.71 11.61 -5.77
N VAL A 345 15.59 12.88 -6.18
CA VAL A 345 16.66 13.88 -6.00
C VAL A 345 16.95 14.07 -4.51
N LEU A 346 15.92 14.24 -3.68
CA LEU A 346 16.08 14.53 -2.25
C LEU A 346 16.73 13.38 -1.47
N SER A 347 16.56 12.13 -1.91
CA SER A 347 17.23 10.97 -1.31
C SER A 347 18.76 11.09 -1.32
N GLU A 348 19.34 11.72 -2.34
CA GLU A 348 20.78 11.96 -2.44
C GLU A 348 21.28 13.04 -1.47
N TYR A 349 20.38 13.90 -0.99
CA TYR A 349 20.69 15.07 -0.16
C TYR A 349 20.10 14.98 1.24
N GLU A 350 19.62 13.82 1.69
CA GLU A 350 18.96 13.67 3.01
C GLU A 350 17.83 14.71 3.19
N GLY A 351 17.14 15.06 2.09
CA GLY A 351 16.10 16.08 2.07
C GLY A 351 14.72 15.53 2.47
N THR A 352 13.78 16.43 2.70
CA THR A 352 12.39 16.06 3.04
C THR A 352 11.42 16.71 2.07
N LEU A 353 10.48 15.93 1.53
CA LEU A 353 9.39 16.35 0.67
C LEU A 353 8.06 16.25 1.41
N PHE A 354 7.33 17.34 1.53
CA PHE A 354 5.96 17.37 2.03
C PHE A 354 4.99 17.36 0.84
N ALA A 355 4.19 16.31 0.72
CA ALA A 355 3.26 16.09 -0.40
C ALA A 355 1.82 16.39 0.05
N ILE A 356 1.29 17.56 -0.33
CA ILE A 356 -0.04 18.04 0.09
C ILE A 356 -1.07 17.75 -1.01
N ASP A 357 -2.10 16.98 -0.67
CA ASP A 357 -3.24 16.76 -1.55
C ASP A 357 -4.48 16.36 -0.71
N THR A 358 -5.66 16.49 -1.28
CA THR A 358 -6.91 15.97 -0.71
C THR A 358 -7.19 14.54 -1.15
N TRP A 359 -6.62 14.13 -2.29
CA TRP A 359 -6.85 12.90 -3.04
C TRP A 359 -8.31 12.66 -3.43
N LYS A 360 -9.12 13.73 -3.49
CA LYS A 360 -10.55 13.70 -3.85
C LYS A 360 -10.85 14.12 -5.29
N GLY A 361 -9.85 14.62 -6.00
CA GLY A 361 -9.99 15.22 -7.31
C GLY A 361 -10.39 16.69 -7.18
N SER A 362 -10.54 17.36 -8.33
CA SER A 362 -10.96 18.75 -8.39
C SER A 362 -12.27 18.88 -9.14
N SER A 363 -13.13 19.80 -8.71
CA SER A 363 -14.36 20.17 -9.45
C SER A 363 -14.06 20.75 -10.82
N SER A 364 -12.87 21.33 -11.03
CA SER A 364 -12.41 21.81 -12.34
C SER A 364 -12.07 20.67 -13.31
N VAL A 365 -11.84 19.45 -12.79
CA VAL A 365 -11.47 18.25 -13.56
C VAL A 365 -12.39 17.06 -13.21
N PRO A 366 -13.61 16.98 -13.78
CA PRO A 366 -14.61 15.96 -13.41
C PRO A 366 -14.16 14.50 -13.60
N SER A 367 -13.17 14.24 -14.44
CA SER A 367 -12.59 12.91 -14.61
C SER A 367 -11.83 12.45 -13.36
N MET A 368 -11.08 13.33 -12.72
CA MET A 368 -10.34 13.03 -11.48
C MET A 368 -11.29 12.82 -10.31
N GLU A 369 -12.34 13.64 -10.20
CA GLU A 369 -13.38 13.47 -9.19
C GLU A 369 -14.11 12.13 -9.35
N ARG A 370 -14.47 11.74 -10.58
CA ARG A 370 -15.05 10.41 -10.85
C ARG A 370 -14.10 9.27 -10.48
N GLU A 371 -12.81 9.43 -10.75
CA GLU A 371 -11.81 8.42 -10.40
C GLU A 371 -11.71 8.25 -8.88
N ALA A 372 -11.63 9.36 -8.13
CA ALA A 372 -11.56 9.34 -6.66
C ALA A 372 -12.83 8.78 -6.00
N ARG A 373 -14.01 8.91 -6.62
CA ARG A 373 -15.23 8.27 -6.13
C ARG A 373 -15.18 6.74 -6.24
N GLY A 374 -14.48 6.21 -7.24
CA GLY A 374 -14.37 4.77 -7.49
C GLY A 374 -13.09 4.12 -6.95
N THR A 375 -12.06 4.92 -6.65
CA THR A 375 -10.72 4.46 -6.31
C THR A 375 -10.15 5.29 -5.17
N ASN A 376 -9.58 4.63 -4.15
CA ASN A 376 -8.85 5.35 -3.11
C ASN A 376 -7.49 5.82 -3.66
N ILE A 377 -7.45 7.07 -4.15
CA ILE A 377 -6.26 7.64 -4.80
C ILE A 377 -5.13 7.83 -3.81
N PHE A 378 -5.44 8.15 -2.55
CA PHE A 378 -4.44 8.23 -1.50
C PHE A 378 -3.70 6.90 -1.34
N ASN A 379 -4.43 5.77 -1.31
CA ASN A 379 -3.80 4.44 -1.24
C ASN A 379 -2.94 4.15 -2.48
N VAL A 380 -3.38 4.58 -3.67
CA VAL A 380 -2.57 4.47 -4.89
C VAL A 380 -1.27 5.26 -4.77
N PHE A 381 -1.34 6.51 -4.31
CA PHE A 381 -0.18 7.36 -4.05
C PHE A 381 0.80 6.71 -3.06
N ILE A 382 0.29 6.22 -1.93
CA ILE A 382 1.09 5.57 -0.89
C ILE A 382 1.78 4.31 -1.42
N GLN A 383 1.06 3.46 -2.16
CA GLN A 383 1.64 2.27 -2.77
C GLN A 383 2.77 2.64 -3.73
N ASN A 384 2.60 3.67 -4.55
CA ASN A 384 3.64 4.12 -5.46
C ASN A 384 4.88 4.62 -4.71
N MET A 385 4.72 5.45 -3.68
CA MET A 385 5.84 5.96 -2.88
C MET A 385 6.54 4.86 -2.11
N LYS A 386 5.80 3.84 -1.64
CA LYS A 386 6.35 2.66 -0.97
C LYS A 386 7.17 1.80 -1.93
N MET A 387 6.65 1.53 -3.13
CA MET A 387 7.36 0.74 -4.15
C MET A 387 8.69 1.38 -4.56
N LEU A 388 8.77 2.71 -4.51
CA LEU A 388 9.99 3.46 -4.81
C LEU A 388 10.93 3.61 -3.59
N GLY A 389 10.56 3.11 -2.41
CA GLY A 389 11.34 3.26 -1.18
C GLY A 389 11.44 4.70 -0.68
N LEU A 390 10.54 5.59 -1.10
CA LEU A 390 10.59 7.02 -0.79
C LEU A 390 9.72 7.42 0.41
N LEU A 391 8.70 6.61 0.69
CA LEU A 391 7.71 6.88 1.74
C LEU A 391 8.37 6.95 3.13
N ASN A 392 8.00 7.96 3.92
CA ASN A 392 8.44 8.26 5.31
C ASN A 392 9.89 8.65 5.52
N GLN A 393 10.79 8.16 4.69
CA GLN A 393 12.21 8.54 4.75
C GLN A 393 12.41 9.91 4.10
N ILE A 394 11.83 10.08 2.91
CA ILE A 394 11.96 11.31 2.11
C ILE A 394 10.61 12.00 1.97
N VAL A 395 9.54 11.25 1.68
CA VAL A 395 8.21 11.79 1.38
C VAL A 395 7.29 11.69 2.60
N GLN A 396 6.73 12.85 2.98
CA GLN A 396 5.76 13.05 4.05
C GLN A 396 4.42 13.50 3.42
N PRO A 397 3.48 12.58 3.16
CA PRO A 397 2.19 12.97 2.61
C PRO A 397 1.30 13.64 3.67
N ILE A 398 0.45 14.58 3.27
CA ILE A 398 -0.47 15.30 4.17
C ILE A 398 -1.82 15.46 3.48
N GLY A 399 -2.84 14.79 4.03
CA GLY A 399 -4.22 14.77 3.53
C GLY A 399 -5.04 16.00 3.91
N MET A 400 -4.79 17.13 3.26
CA MET A 400 -5.42 18.41 3.61
C MET A 400 -5.65 19.30 2.38
N GLU A 401 -6.62 20.21 2.49
CA GLU A 401 -6.74 21.34 1.55
C GLU A 401 -5.47 22.21 1.63
N SER A 402 -4.95 22.65 0.48
CA SER A 402 -3.70 23.40 0.38
C SER A 402 -3.65 24.65 1.28
N ILE A 403 -4.72 25.46 1.28
CA ILE A 403 -4.79 26.68 2.10
C ILE A 403 -4.80 26.36 3.59
N ALA A 404 -5.40 25.23 3.98
CA ALA A 404 -5.37 24.77 5.36
C ALA A 404 -3.96 24.31 5.77
N ALA A 405 -3.29 23.56 4.89
CA ALA A 405 -1.90 23.16 5.08
C ALA A 405 -0.97 24.38 5.23
N ALA A 406 -1.12 25.43 4.42
CA ALA A 406 -0.28 26.64 4.44
C ALA A 406 -0.30 27.40 5.77
N GLN A 407 -1.36 27.26 6.58
CA GLN A 407 -1.45 27.92 7.89
C GLN A 407 -0.62 27.24 8.97
N ILE A 408 -0.27 25.96 8.77
CA ILE A 408 0.46 25.15 9.75
C ILE A 408 1.96 25.41 9.67
N PHE A 409 2.47 25.65 8.46
CA PHE A 409 3.88 25.88 8.22
C PHE A 409 4.30 27.33 8.53
N GLN A 410 5.51 27.44 9.07
CA GLN A 410 6.12 28.72 9.41
C GLN A 410 6.60 29.45 8.15
N ASP A 411 6.66 30.78 8.23
CA ASP A 411 7.29 31.58 7.19
C ASP A 411 8.79 31.21 7.09
N ASN A 412 9.38 31.28 5.90
CA ASN A 412 10.78 30.91 5.63
C ASN A 412 11.18 29.47 6.04
N SER A 413 10.28 28.50 5.94
CA SER A 413 10.55 27.09 6.28
C SER A 413 11.01 26.23 5.11
N PHE A 414 10.65 26.56 3.87
CA PHE A 414 10.91 25.72 2.68
C PHE A 414 12.00 26.30 1.77
N ASP A 415 12.78 25.43 1.15
CA ASP A 415 13.81 25.78 0.18
C ASP A 415 13.28 25.73 -1.27
N PHE A 416 12.29 24.87 -1.50
CA PHE A 416 11.67 24.66 -2.81
C PHE A 416 10.17 24.36 -2.67
N ILE A 417 9.35 24.91 -3.54
CA ILE A 417 7.90 24.68 -3.57
C ILE A 417 7.48 24.38 -5.01
N PHE A 418 6.78 23.27 -5.23
CA PHE A 418 6.18 22.87 -6.50
C PHE A 418 4.65 22.90 -6.41
N ILE A 419 3.98 23.55 -7.36
CA ILE A 419 2.52 23.70 -7.41
C ILE A 419 1.96 23.08 -8.69
N ASP A 420 1.11 22.07 -8.53
CA ASP A 420 0.43 21.34 -9.61
C ASP A 420 -0.97 20.86 -9.15
N GLY A 421 -1.69 21.75 -8.46
CA GLY A 421 -3.02 21.52 -7.90
C GLY A 421 -4.17 21.84 -8.88
N ASP A 422 -5.25 22.45 -8.37
CA ASP A 422 -6.36 22.90 -9.20
C ASP A 422 -5.94 24.07 -10.11
N HIS A 423 -6.10 23.92 -11.42
CA HIS A 423 -5.70 24.90 -12.44
C HIS A 423 -6.61 26.13 -12.57
N SER A 424 -7.66 26.24 -11.76
CA SER A 424 -8.47 27.46 -11.70
C SER A 424 -7.63 28.65 -11.21
N TYR A 425 -7.86 29.83 -11.79
CA TYR A 425 -7.14 31.06 -11.43
C TYR A 425 -7.21 31.34 -9.93
N SER A 426 -8.40 31.18 -9.35
CA SER A 426 -8.64 31.43 -7.94
C SER A 426 -7.81 30.49 -7.05
N SER A 427 -7.75 29.20 -7.37
CA SER A 427 -6.96 28.21 -6.62
C SER A 427 -5.46 28.45 -6.74
N ILE A 428 -4.90 28.55 -7.96
CA ILE A 428 -3.45 28.77 -8.16
C ILE A 428 -2.98 30.07 -7.52
N LYS A 429 -3.72 31.15 -7.70
CA LYS A 429 -3.36 32.45 -7.11
C LYS A 429 -3.37 32.37 -5.59
N GLN A 430 -4.35 31.70 -4.99
CA GLN A 430 -4.39 31.50 -3.54
C GLN A 430 -3.24 30.62 -3.04
N ASP A 431 -2.91 29.54 -3.74
CA ASP A 431 -1.78 28.68 -3.40
C ASP A 431 -0.46 29.45 -3.43
N ILE A 432 -0.18 30.18 -4.52
CA ILE A 432 1.04 30.99 -4.61
C ILE A 432 1.10 32.00 -3.45
N LEU A 433 0.01 32.75 -3.20
CA LEU A 433 0.00 33.78 -2.15
C LEU A 433 0.09 33.19 -0.73
N ALA A 434 -0.49 32.02 -0.49
CA ALA A 434 -0.47 31.36 0.82
C ALA A 434 0.91 30.76 1.14
N TRP A 435 1.59 30.21 0.14
CA TRP A 435 2.84 29.47 0.33
C TRP A 435 4.11 30.29 0.06
N LEU A 436 4.06 31.38 -0.71
CA LEU A 436 5.22 32.26 -0.95
C LEU A 436 5.86 32.83 0.35
N PRO A 437 5.12 33.15 1.43
CA PRO A 437 5.72 33.53 2.72
C PRO A 437 6.53 32.40 3.37
N THR A 438 6.13 31.14 3.17
CA THR A 438 6.82 29.95 3.72
C THR A 438 8.11 29.61 2.98
N LEU A 439 8.29 30.11 1.76
CA LEU A 439 9.53 29.96 1.00
C LEU A 439 10.63 30.86 1.59
N LYS A 440 11.83 30.30 1.79
CA LYS A 440 13.02 31.05 2.22
C LYS A 440 13.45 32.07 1.17
N GLU A 441 14.13 33.11 1.62
CA GLU A 441 14.86 34.01 0.73
C GLU A 441 15.85 33.23 -0.15
N GLY A 442 15.91 33.55 -1.44
CA GLY A 442 16.68 32.82 -2.44
C GLY A 442 16.10 31.45 -2.83
N GLY A 443 15.03 31.00 -2.17
CA GLY A 443 14.32 29.76 -2.51
C GLY A 443 13.56 29.85 -3.83
N THR A 444 13.21 28.70 -4.38
CA THR A 444 12.51 28.59 -5.67
C THR A 444 11.06 28.13 -5.46
N ILE A 445 10.11 28.81 -6.09
CA ILE A 445 8.75 28.33 -6.29
C ILE A 445 8.54 28.06 -7.78
N CYS A 446 7.93 26.93 -8.11
CA CYS A 446 7.66 26.53 -9.48
C CYS A 446 6.33 25.78 -9.58
N GLY A 447 5.89 25.51 -10.81
CA GLY A 447 4.68 24.75 -11.06
C GLY A 447 4.55 24.35 -12.51
N HIS A 448 3.50 23.58 -12.83
CA HIS A 448 3.21 23.11 -14.18
C HIS A 448 2.22 24.03 -14.93
N CYS A 449 1.83 23.65 -16.14
CA CYS A 449 0.72 24.22 -16.91
C CYS A 449 0.84 25.70 -17.29
N ALA A 450 2.07 26.19 -17.49
CA ALA A 450 2.32 27.48 -18.13
C ALA A 450 2.77 27.31 -19.59
N GLU A 451 1.83 27.26 -20.54
CA GLU A 451 2.13 27.06 -21.97
C GLU A 451 2.85 28.23 -22.62
N GLY A 452 2.78 29.42 -22.02
CA GLY A 452 3.40 30.63 -22.55
C GLY A 452 3.36 31.79 -21.56
N TYR A 453 4.03 32.88 -21.92
CA TYR A 453 4.00 34.11 -21.13
C TYR A 453 2.72 34.88 -21.41
N TYR A 454 1.92 35.17 -20.37
CA TYR A 454 0.67 35.93 -20.51
C TYR A 454 0.85 37.20 -21.35
N SER A 455 1.95 37.93 -21.13
CA SER A 455 2.26 39.18 -21.83
C SER A 455 2.51 39.02 -23.34
N GLN A 456 2.84 37.82 -23.81
CA GLN A 456 3.20 37.53 -25.19
C GLN A 456 2.02 37.08 -26.07
N TYR A 457 0.90 36.67 -25.46
CA TYR A 457 -0.32 36.36 -26.21
C TYR A 457 -0.91 37.62 -26.87
N SER A 458 -1.63 37.45 -27.99
CA SER A 458 -2.37 38.56 -28.59
C SER A 458 -3.46 39.08 -27.64
N GLU A 459 -3.88 40.34 -27.82
CA GLU A 459 -4.97 40.93 -27.02
C GLU A 459 -6.28 40.14 -27.11
N LYS A 460 -6.52 39.46 -28.24
CA LYS A 460 -7.68 38.60 -28.41
C LYS A 460 -7.59 37.35 -27.53
N VAL A 461 -6.43 36.70 -27.50
CA VAL A 461 -6.20 35.51 -26.65
C VAL A 461 -6.16 35.88 -25.17
N LYS A 462 -5.57 37.04 -24.79
CA LYS A 462 -5.62 37.56 -23.42
C LYS A 462 -7.05 37.76 -22.94
N ALA A 463 -7.91 38.38 -23.75
CA ALA A 463 -9.32 38.56 -23.40
C ALA A 463 -10.04 37.21 -23.22
N GLU A 464 -9.65 36.18 -23.95
CA GLU A 464 -10.20 34.83 -23.80
C GLU A 464 -9.71 34.14 -22.52
N ILE A 465 -8.41 34.23 -22.22
CA ILE A 465 -7.80 33.77 -20.97
C ILE A 465 -8.49 34.43 -19.78
N ASP A 466 -8.63 35.76 -19.80
CA ASP A 466 -9.26 36.52 -18.72
C ASP A 466 -10.71 36.09 -18.46
N ARG A 467 -11.48 35.89 -19.53
CA ARG A 467 -12.89 35.49 -19.46
C ARG A 467 -13.09 34.07 -18.94
N GLN A 468 -12.14 33.17 -19.19
CA GLN A 468 -12.25 31.74 -18.89
C GLN A 468 -11.21 31.26 -17.87
N CYS A 469 -10.67 32.16 -17.06
CA CYS A 469 -9.55 31.87 -16.15
C CYS A 469 -9.87 30.87 -15.02
N GLU A 470 -11.14 30.55 -14.76
CA GLU A 470 -11.53 29.50 -13.79
C GLU A 470 -11.73 28.12 -14.43
N VAL A 471 -11.57 28.01 -15.75
CA VAL A 471 -11.66 26.74 -16.48
C VAL A 471 -10.27 26.10 -16.54
N ASP A 472 -10.21 24.78 -16.36
CA ASP A 472 -8.97 24.00 -16.41
C ASP A 472 -8.17 24.25 -17.70
N TYR A 473 -8.79 24.07 -18.86
CA TYR A 473 -8.12 24.18 -20.16
C TYR A 473 -9.02 24.75 -21.25
N ILE A 474 -8.46 25.62 -22.09
CA ILE A 474 -9.13 26.16 -23.28
C ILE A 474 -8.25 26.01 -24.53
N LYS A 475 -8.91 25.94 -25.70
CA LYS A 475 -8.23 25.95 -27.00
C LYS A 475 -8.43 27.31 -27.67
N THR A 476 -7.34 28.00 -27.92
CA THR A 476 -7.31 29.32 -28.56
C THR A 476 -6.74 29.21 -29.98
N GLU A 477 -6.69 30.32 -30.72
CA GLU A 477 -6.03 30.37 -32.02
C GLU A 477 -4.50 30.26 -31.95
N GLU A 478 -3.91 30.54 -30.78
CA GLU A 478 -2.47 30.42 -30.50
C GLU A 478 -2.11 29.09 -29.81
N GLY A 479 -3.09 28.18 -29.65
CA GLY A 479 -2.90 26.86 -29.08
C GLY A 479 -3.71 26.60 -27.82
N GLY A 480 -3.43 25.46 -27.20
CA GLY A 480 -3.97 25.11 -25.88
C GLY A 480 -3.36 25.95 -24.78
N VAL A 481 -4.15 26.30 -23.76
CA VAL A 481 -3.65 27.02 -22.58
C VAL A 481 -4.45 26.64 -21.35
N HIS A 482 -3.80 26.55 -20.19
CA HIS A 482 -4.44 26.56 -18.87
C HIS A 482 -4.59 28.02 -18.43
N PRO A 483 -5.75 28.65 -18.68
CA PRO A 483 -5.89 30.11 -18.59
C PRO A 483 -5.71 30.62 -17.15
N GLY A 484 -6.12 29.83 -16.16
CA GLY A 484 -5.99 30.19 -14.75
C GLY A 484 -4.54 30.26 -14.29
N VAL A 485 -3.75 29.24 -14.63
CA VAL A 485 -2.33 29.15 -14.30
C VAL A 485 -1.54 30.30 -14.94
N VAL A 486 -1.62 30.44 -16.27
CA VAL A 486 -0.88 31.47 -17.02
C VAL A 486 -1.17 32.88 -16.50
N LYS A 487 -2.45 33.17 -16.23
CA LYS A 487 -2.86 34.48 -15.68
C LYS A 487 -2.36 34.67 -14.25
N ALA A 488 -2.56 33.71 -13.36
CA ALA A 488 -2.18 33.82 -11.95
C ALA A 488 -0.66 34.02 -11.78
N VAL A 489 0.15 33.22 -12.49
CA VAL A 489 1.62 33.33 -12.45
C VAL A 489 2.08 34.71 -12.91
N TYR A 490 1.53 35.23 -14.02
CA TYR A 490 1.87 36.56 -14.51
C TYR A 490 1.41 37.69 -13.57
N GLU A 491 0.20 37.61 -13.01
CA GLU A 491 -0.27 38.63 -12.08
C GLU A 491 0.56 38.70 -10.79
N VAL A 492 1.04 37.56 -10.29
CA VAL A 492 1.83 37.52 -9.06
C VAL A 492 3.30 37.91 -9.31
N PHE A 493 3.92 37.40 -10.38
CA PHE A 493 5.37 37.55 -10.60
C PHE A 493 5.73 38.54 -11.72
N GLY A 494 4.77 39.01 -12.51
CA GLY A 494 5.01 39.87 -13.67
C GLY A 494 5.95 39.22 -14.68
N HIS A 495 7.00 39.93 -15.08
CA HIS A 495 8.04 39.43 -15.99
C HIS A 495 9.20 38.73 -15.27
N GLN A 496 9.07 38.42 -13.97
CA GLN A 496 10.19 37.88 -13.18
C GLN A 496 10.23 36.35 -13.11
N TYR A 497 9.17 35.66 -13.56
CA TYR A 497 9.18 34.21 -13.68
C TYR A 497 9.73 33.80 -15.04
N GLU A 498 10.27 32.59 -15.11
CA GLU A 498 10.76 31.97 -16.34
C GLU A 498 10.02 30.66 -16.60
N ILE A 499 9.87 30.30 -17.86
CA ILE A 499 9.37 28.99 -18.30
C ILE A 499 10.55 28.18 -18.81
N MET A 500 10.75 26.98 -18.26
CA MET A 500 11.83 26.08 -18.66
C MET A 500 11.72 25.74 -20.16
N PRO A 501 12.79 25.93 -20.96
CA PRO A 501 12.71 25.80 -22.41
C PRO A 501 12.14 24.47 -22.89
N GLY A 502 11.16 24.54 -23.80
CA GLY A 502 10.52 23.36 -24.38
C GLY A 502 9.62 22.60 -23.41
N THR A 503 9.19 23.24 -22.31
CA THR A 503 8.29 22.67 -21.31
C THR A 503 7.21 23.67 -20.89
N TYR A 504 6.29 23.23 -20.03
CA TYR A 504 5.28 24.11 -19.38
C TYR A 504 5.59 24.39 -17.90
N LEU A 505 6.82 24.11 -17.47
CA LEU A 505 7.25 24.34 -16.10
C LEU A 505 7.70 25.79 -15.91
N TRP A 506 6.96 26.54 -15.11
CA TRP A 506 7.34 27.89 -14.71
C TRP A 506 8.11 27.86 -13.39
N HIS A 507 9.01 28.81 -13.17
CA HIS A 507 9.67 29.01 -11.89
C HIS A 507 9.95 30.49 -11.59
N TYR A 508 10.01 30.80 -10.31
CA TYR A 508 10.37 32.10 -9.77
C TYR A 508 11.31 31.90 -8.57
N GLN A 509 12.40 32.66 -8.53
CA GLN A 509 13.29 32.68 -7.37
C GLN A 509 12.95 33.87 -6.47
N LYS A 510 12.62 33.59 -5.21
CA LYS A 510 12.29 34.61 -4.22
C LYS A 510 13.52 35.49 -3.95
N LYS A 511 13.43 36.77 -4.29
CA LYS A 511 14.50 37.73 -4.02
C LYS A 511 14.69 37.89 -2.50
N ALA A 512 15.94 38.05 -2.07
CA ALA A 512 16.23 38.47 -0.71
C ALA A 512 15.61 39.86 -0.50
N ILE A 513 14.95 40.06 0.64
CA ILE A 513 14.40 41.36 0.97
C ILE A 513 15.58 42.24 1.39
N ASP A 514 16.04 43.10 0.49
CA ASP A 514 16.73 44.32 0.93
C ASP A 514 15.79 44.98 1.92
N SER A 515 16.28 45.30 3.11
CA SER A 515 15.56 45.77 4.32
C SER A 515 14.61 46.97 4.20
N GLN A 516 14.05 47.27 3.02
CA GLN A 516 13.02 48.26 2.74
C GLN A 516 12.04 47.75 1.67
N GLY A 517 10.94 47.12 2.09
CA GLY A 517 9.83 46.82 1.18
C GLY A 517 9.00 45.61 1.59
N SER A 518 8.20 45.73 2.65
CA SER A 518 7.19 44.73 2.98
C SER A 518 6.09 44.74 1.91
N VAL A 519 6.15 43.81 0.96
CA VAL A 519 4.96 43.43 0.19
C VAL A 519 4.09 42.60 1.12
N GLY A 520 3.16 43.27 1.80
CA GLY A 520 2.18 42.65 2.68
C GLY A 520 1.16 41.85 1.88
N ALA A 521 1.49 40.60 1.55
CA ALA A 521 0.49 39.59 1.25
C ALA A 521 0.02 39.02 2.60
N SER A 522 -1.00 39.63 3.20
CA SER A 522 -1.71 39.00 4.32
C SER A 522 -2.32 37.68 3.84
N LYS A 523 -1.98 36.55 4.49
CA LYS A 523 -2.54 35.22 4.17
C LYS A 523 -4.07 35.33 3.99
N PRO A 524 -4.66 34.81 2.91
CA PRO A 524 -6.11 34.78 2.74
C PRO A 524 -6.75 34.06 3.93
N ASN A 525 -7.87 34.62 4.41
CA ASN A 525 -8.64 34.24 5.60
C ASN A 525 -8.04 33.10 6.42
N LYS A 526 -7.34 33.46 7.51
CA LYS A 526 -6.86 32.51 8.51
C LYS A 526 -7.99 31.53 8.83
N LEU A 527 -7.71 30.23 8.68
CA LEU A 527 -8.51 29.22 9.36
C LEU A 527 -8.67 29.64 10.81
N ASN A 528 -9.76 29.17 11.42
CA ASN A 528 -9.98 29.32 12.84
C ASN A 528 -8.65 29.12 13.59
N PRO A 529 -8.09 30.16 14.23
CA PRO A 529 -6.75 30.09 14.84
C PRO A 529 -6.64 28.94 15.84
N TYR A 530 -7.78 28.55 16.42
CA TYR A 530 -7.92 27.38 17.26
C TYR A 530 -7.66 26.09 16.47
N TYR A 531 -8.34 25.86 15.34
CA TYR A 531 -8.12 24.69 14.48
C TYR A 531 -6.66 24.56 14.03
N ALA A 532 -6.05 25.64 13.52
CA ALA A 532 -4.67 25.61 13.07
C ALA A 532 -3.67 25.27 14.20
N ALA A 533 -3.93 25.76 15.43
CA ALA A 533 -3.13 25.41 16.60
C ALA A 533 -3.29 23.94 16.99
N HIS A 534 -4.53 23.41 16.98
CA HIS A 534 -4.82 22.01 17.26
C HIS A 534 -4.12 21.07 16.25
N VAL A 535 -4.23 21.35 14.95
CA VAL A 535 -3.56 20.54 13.92
C VAL A 535 -2.04 20.58 14.07
N LYS A 536 -1.45 21.74 14.35
CA LYS A 536 0.00 21.84 14.55
C LYS A 536 0.48 21.00 15.75
N ILE A 537 -0.28 21.03 16.85
CA ILE A 537 0.03 20.23 18.04
C ILE A 537 -0.10 18.74 17.72
N LEU A 538 -1.17 18.33 17.02
CA LEU A 538 -1.36 16.95 16.61
C LEU A 538 -0.25 16.49 15.66
N LEU A 539 0.12 17.28 14.66
CA LEU A 539 1.22 16.94 13.76
C LEU A 539 2.56 16.80 14.50
N ASN A 540 2.81 17.56 15.57
CA ASN A 540 3.98 17.35 16.41
C ASN A 540 3.88 16.04 17.22
N ILE A 541 2.74 15.80 17.89
CA ILE A 541 2.48 14.57 18.65
C ILE A 541 2.65 13.32 17.77
N LEU A 542 2.10 13.39 16.56
CA LEU A 542 2.10 12.29 15.62
C LEU A 542 3.45 12.19 14.88
N GLY A 543 4.05 13.32 14.49
CA GLY A 543 5.28 13.38 13.68
C GLY A 543 6.60 13.16 14.43
N GLU A 544 6.67 13.40 15.75
CA GLU A 544 7.86 13.04 16.54
C GLU A 544 8.02 11.51 16.69
N ASN A 545 6.93 10.76 16.47
CA ASN A 545 6.88 9.30 16.59
C ASN A 545 6.77 8.57 15.23
N THR A 546 6.80 9.26 14.08
CA THR A 546 6.68 8.67 12.73
C THR A 546 8.01 8.24 12.11
N LYS A 547 9.03 7.87 12.90
CA LYS A 547 10.22 7.14 12.39
C LYS A 547 9.87 5.69 12.02
N GLU A 548 8.73 5.48 11.37
CA GLU A 548 8.13 4.19 11.10
C GLU A 548 8.53 3.66 9.71
N GLU A 549 8.78 2.34 9.64
CA GLU A 549 8.66 1.61 8.39
C GLU A 549 7.17 1.36 8.05
N PRO A 550 6.76 1.38 6.77
CA PRO A 550 5.36 1.15 6.39
C PRO A 550 4.84 -0.23 6.83
N GLY A 551 3.90 -0.25 7.78
CA GLY A 551 3.32 -1.46 8.39
C GLY A 551 3.56 -1.57 9.90
N GLN A 552 4.33 -0.65 10.49
CA GLN A 552 4.55 -0.55 11.94
C GLN A 552 3.64 0.46 12.65
N GLY A 553 2.62 1.01 11.97
CA GLY A 553 1.70 2.01 12.54
C GLY A 553 1.01 1.57 13.83
N SER A 554 0.96 0.26 14.11
CA SER A 554 0.44 -0.35 15.34
C SER A 554 1.38 -0.24 16.55
N ILE A 555 2.70 -0.07 16.36
CA ILE A 555 3.69 -0.15 17.46
C ILE A 555 3.54 1.02 18.43
N TYR A 556 3.32 2.24 17.92
CA TYR A 556 3.17 3.47 18.72
C TYR A 556 1.75 4.00 18.74
N GLN A 557 0.79 3.28 18.17
CA GLN A 557 -0.59 3.71 18.12
C GLN A 557 -1.14 4.00 19.52
N ASN A 558 -0.85 3.09 20.47
CA ASN A 558 -1.34 3.19 21.83
C ASN A 558 -0.84 4.47 22.50
N GLU A 559 0.42 4.85 22.27
CA GLU A 559 1.04 6.08 22.74
C GLU A 559 0.42 7.31 22.06
N ARG A 560 0.22 7.30 20.74
CA ARG A 560 -0.38 8.42 20.01
C ARG A 560 -1.82 8.69 20.45
N ILE A 561 -2.66 7.66 20.50
CA ILE A 561 -4.04 7.77 20.99
C ILE A 561 -4.06 8.34 22.41
N CYS A 562 -3.17 7.86 23.29
CA CYS A 562 -3.07 8.36 24.66
C CYS A 562 -2.62 9.84 24.72
N LEU A 563 -1.64 10.26 23.91
CA LEU A 563 -1.18 11.65 23.83
C LEU A 563 -2.28 12.58 23.29
N VAL A 564 -3.04 12.14 22.30
CA VAL A 564 -4.18 12.89 21.77
C VAL A 564 -5.29 13.00 22.82
N ALA A 565 -5.61 11.91 23.54
CA ALA A 565 -6.56 11.95 24.65
C ALA A 565 -6.09 12.88 25.78
N GLN A 566 -4.79 12.88 26.11
CA GLN A 566 -4.20 13.78 27.10
C GLN A 566 -4.33 15.23 26.68
N TYR A 567 -4.10 15.52 25.39
CA TYR A 567 -4.34 16.84 24.82
C TYR A 567 -5.81 17.26 24.96
N CYS A 568 -6.75 16.34 24.71
CA CYS A 568 -8.18 16.59 24.89
C CYS A 568 -8.56 16.94 26.34
N ILE A 569 -8.00 16.22 27.32
CA ILE A 569 -8.25 16.50 28.74
C ILE A 569 -7.78 17.90 29.15
N GLN A 570 -6.68 18.39 28.56
CA GLN A 570 -6.13 19.70 28.86
C GLN A 570 -6.95 20.83 28.22
N GLY A 571 -7.54 20.57 27.05
CA GLY A 571 -8.22 21.58 26.24
C GLY A 571 -9.73 21.67 26.46
N TRP A 572 -10.39 20.59 26.87
CA TRP A 572 -11.85 20.50 26.87
C TRP A 572 -12.41 19.84 28.13
N ASN A 573 -13.66 20.20 28.46
CA ASN A 573 -14.44 19.53 29.51
C ASN A 573 -15.12 18.27 28.98
N GLY A 574 -15.32 17.31 29.86
CA GLY A 574 -15.96 16.04 29.56
C GLY A 574 -15.06 14.85 29.90
N ASP A 575 -15.63 13.67 29.80
CA ASP A 575 -14.99 12.39 30.07
C ASP A 575 -14.36 11.79 28.79
N LEU A 576 -13.70 10.65 28.94
CA LEU A 576 -13.21 9.85 27.82
C LEU A 576 -14.23 8.78 27.47
N ILE A 577 -14.37 8.44 26.19
CA ILE A 577 -15.15 7.30 25.74
C ILE A 577 -14.40 6.46 24.72
N GLN A 578 -14.47 5.15 24.88
CA GLN A 578 -14.03 4.15 23.92
C GLN A 578 -15.25 3.35 23.46
N LEU A 579 -15.50 3.33 22.15
CA LEU A 579 -16.57 2.56 21.52
C LEU A 579 -15.95 1.43 20.71
N GLY A 580 -16.34 0.20 21.04
CA GLY A 580 -15.74 -1.02 20.50
C GLY A 580 -14.47 -1.43 21.25
N PHE A 581 -13.94 -2.59 20.88
CA PHE A 581 -12.81 -3.20 21.58
C PHE A 581 -12.05 -4.15 20.64
N SER A 582 -10.79 -3.85 20.37
CA SER A 582 -9.90 -4.71 19.56
C SER A 582 -8.61 -5.12 20.27
N GLY A 583 -8.28 -4.50 21.41
CA GLY A 583 -7.11 -4.81 22.22
C GLY A 583 -7.11 -4.10 23.58
N ILE A 584 -6.29 -4.59 24.51
CA ILE A 584 -6.33 -4.16 25.92
C ILE A 584 -5.46 -2.91 26.19
N GLU A 585 -4.36 -2.75 25.45
CA GLU A 585 -3.34 -1.74 25.76
C GLU A 585 -3.83 -0.30 25.68
N VAL A 586 -4.61 0.05 24.64
CA VAL A 586 -5.21 1.39 24.53
C VAL A 586 -6.16 1.64 25.69
N THR A 587 -7.04 0.69 25.97
CA THR A 587 -8.04 0.78 27.05
C THR A 587 -7.38 1.00 28.41
N LYS A 588 -6.31 0.25 28.70
CA LYS A 588 -5.54 0.40 29.94
C LYS A 588 -4.91 1.79 30.06
N LYS A 589 -4.28 2.29 28.99
CA LYS A 589 -3.69 3.63 28.97
C LYS A 589 -4.74 4.73 29.14
N LEU A 590 -5.92 4.59 28.51
CA LEU A 590 -7.03 5.52 28.68
C LEU A 590 -7.59 5.48 30.11
N ALA A 591 -7.69 4.30 30.73
CA ALA A 591 -8.15 4.16 32.12
C ALA A 591 -7.17 4.80 33.12
N GLU A 592 -5.87 4.57 32.92
CA GLU A 592 -4.80 5.25 33.68
C GLU A 592 -4.87 6.76 33.56
N LEU A 593 -5.07 7.25 32.34
CA LEU A 593 -5.17 8.67 32.05
C LEU A 593 -6.42 9.30 32.67
N ALA A 594 -7.57 8.62 32.61
CA ALA A 594 -8.81 9.04 33.27
C ALA A 594 -8.61 9.19 34.78
N LYS A 595 -8.00 8.18 35.43
CA LYS A 595 -7.68 8.21 36.87
C LYS A 595 -6.75 9.36 37.24
N LYS A 596 -5.66 9.55 36.50
CA LYS A 596 -4.68 10.64 36.73
C LYS A 596 -5.28 12.03 36.55
N SER A 597 -6.31 12.16 35.71
CA SER A 597 -6.95 13.44 35.39
C SER A 597 -8.26 13.69 36.14
N ASN A 598 -8.67 12.79 37.05
CA ASN A 598 -9.95 12.84 37.74
C ASN A 598 -11.15 12.96 36.76
N ARG A 599 -11.09 12.18 35.67
CA ARG A 599 -12.13 12.01 34.66
C ARG A 599 -12.62 10.57 34.67
N ARG A 600 -13.75 10.31 34.03
CA ARG A 600 -14.24 8.95 33.80
C ARG A 600 -13.82 8.43 32.42
N LEU A 601 -13.71 7.11 32.30
CA LEU A 601 -13.66 6.42 31.02
C LEU A 601 -14.91 5.57 30.86
N VAL A 602 -15.69 5.84 29.82
CA VAL A 602 -16.83 5.01 29.43
C VAL A 602 -16.39 4.06 28.32
N ILE A 603 -16.59 2.75 28.51
CA ILE A 603 -16.28 1.72 27.53
C ILE A 603 -17.59 1.12 27.04
N VAL A 604 -17.84 1.18 25.74
CA VAL A 604 -19.03 0.58 25.11
C VAL A 604 -18.60 -0.66 24.35
N LEU A 605 -18.92 -1.83 24.92
CA LEU A 605 -18.65 -3.13 24.30
C LEU A 605 -19.82 -3.51 23.38
N LEU A 606 -19.54 -3.73 22.10
CA LEU A 606 -20.51 -4.11 21.08
C LEU A 606 -20.35 -5.59 20.72
N ALA A 607 -21.42 -6.38 20.80
CA ALA A 607 -21.38 -7.82 20.49
C ALA A 607 -21.08 -8.12 19.00
N GLU A 608 -21.34 -7.19 18.09
CA GLU A 608 -20.94 -7.31 16.67
C GLU A 608 -19.42 -7.22 16.45
N ALA A 609 -18.64 -6.76 17.44
CA ALA A 609 -17.18 -6.83 17.43
C ALA A 609 -16.64 -8.17 18.00
N GLU A 610 -17.52 -9.09 18.42
CA GLU A 610 -17.15 -10.40 18.96
C GLU A 610 -17.18 -11.48 17.87
N THR A 611 -16.01 -11.87 17.38
CA THR A 611 -15.87 -13.18 16.73
C THR A 611 -16.11 -14.27 17.77
N LYS A 612 -17.03 -15.19 17.48
CA LYS A 612 -17.68 -16.14 18.41
C LYS A 612 -16.78 -17.16 19.14
N GLU A 613 -15.46 -17.14 18.98
CA GLU A 613 -14.54 -18.05 19.70
C GLU A 613 -13.41 -17.35 20.48
N VAL A 614 -13.28 -16.02 20.40
CA VAL A 614 -12.25 -15.24 21.12
C VAL A 614 -12.80 -14.47 22.34
N SER A 615 -14.12 -14.33 22.46
CA SER A 615 -14.73 -13.33 23.37
C SER A 615 -14.66 -13.66 24.88
N SER A 616 -14.72 -14.94 25.29
CA SER A 616 -14.77 -15.26 26.73
C SER A 616 -13.47 -14.94 27.47
N ASN A 617 -12.30 -15.18 26.84
CA ASN A 617 -11.00 -14.88 27.45
C ASN A 617 -10.62 -13.40 27.37
N LEU A 618 -11.00 -12.69 26.30
CA LEU A 618 -10.62 -11.28 26.12
C LEU A 618 -11.37 -10.36 27.10
N GLU A 619 -12.66 -10.61 27.31
CA GLU A 619 -13.47 -9.84 28.26
C GLU A 619 -13.00 -10.07 29.71
N GLU A 620 -12.74 -11.34 30.09
CA GLU A 620 -12.23 -11.66 31.42
C GLU A 620 -10.85 -11.03 31.66
N THR A 621 -10.00 -11.00 30.63
CA THR A 621 -8.70 -10.33 30.69
C THR A 621 -8.85 -8.81 30.82
N LEU A 622 -9.77 -8.20 30.07
CA LEU A 622 -10.09 -6.78 30.18
C LEU A 622 -10.53 -6.44 31.60
N LEU A 623 -11.48 -7.18 32.18
CA LEU A 623 -11.99 -6.96 33.53
C LEU A 623 -10.89 -7.06 34.59
N LYS A 624 -9.94 -7.99 34.43
CA LYS A 624 -8.77 -8.12 35.32
C LYS A 624 -7.83 -6.92 35.19
N GLU A 625 -7.51 -6.51 33.98
CA GLU A 625 -6.56 -5.41 33.73
C GLU A 625 -7.11 -4.04 34.15
N ILE A 626 -8.44 -3.86 34.11
CA ILE A 626 -9.09 -2.61 34.55
C ILE A 626 -9.53 -2.61 36.01
N GLU A 627 -9.39 -3.73 36.75
CA GLU A 627 -9.75 -3.83 38.17
C GLU A 627 -9.22 -2.63 39.01
N PRO A 628 -7.96 -2.17 38.81
CA PRO A 628 -7.42 -1.03 39.56
C PRO A 628 -8.07 0.33 39.25
N TYR A 629 -8.93 0.41 38.23
CA TYR A 629 -9.55 1.63 37.70
C TYR A 629 -11.08 1.61 37.79
N THR A 630 -11.66 0.66 38.52
CA THR A 630 -13.12 0.50 38.68
C THR A 630 -13.82 1.71 39.30
N ASP A 631 -13.09 2.59 39.97
CA ASP A 631 -13.58 3.87 40.51
C ASP A 631 -13.84 4.93 39.43
N VAL A 632 -13.20 4.81 38.27
CA VAL A 632 -13.28 5.79 37.17
C VAL A 632 -13.75 5.19 35.83
N VAL A 633 -13.78 3.86 35.70
CA VAL A 633 -14.21 3.16 34.48
C VAL A 633 -15.67 2.73 34.59
N SER A 634 -16.45 2.91 33.52
CA SER A 634 -17.83 2.41 33.39
C SER A 634 -17.99 1.61 32.10
N ILE A 635 -18.52 0.40 32.20
CA ILE A 635 -18.74 -0.48 31.04
C ILE A 635 -20.22 -0.52 30.69
N ILE A 636 -20.53 -0.26 29.43
CA ILE A 636 -21.85 -0.44 28.82
C ILE A 636 -21.74 -1.61 27.85
N LYS A 637 -22.50 -2.68 28.10
CA LYS A 637 -22.58 -3.83 27.20
C LYS A 637 -23.82 -3.71 26.32
N SER A 638 -23.65 -3.75 25.01
CA SER A 638 -24.75 -3.68 24.06
C SER A 638 -24.53 -4.63 22.89
N GLY A 639 -25.60 -5.22 22.36
CA GLY A 639 -25.49 -6.06 21.16
C GLY A 639 -25.05 -5.28 19.92
N SER A 640 -25.58 -4.06 19.79
CA SER A 640 -25.32 -3.11 18.71
C SER A 640 -25.55 -1.67 19.22
N LEU A 641 -25.36 -0.66 18.37
CA LEU A 641 -25.70 0.73 18.68
C LEU A 641 -27.21 0.96 18.56
N THR A 642 -27.96 0.51 19.57
CA THR A 642 -29.41 0.74 19.68
C THR A 642 -29.71 2.21 20.03
N ASP A 643 -30.95 2.66 19.79
CA ASP A 643 -31.39 4.02 20.16
C ASP A 643 -31.17 4.31 21.66
N GLU A 644 -31.38 3.32 22.53
CA GLU A 644 -31.16 3.45 23.98
C GLU A 644 -29.68 3.67 24.32
N THR A 645 -28.78 2.87 23.72
CA THR A 645 -27.32 3.04 23.91
C THR A 645 -26.85 4.38 23.38
N ILE A 646 -27.36 4.81 22.22
CA ILE A 646 -27.06 6.12 21.63
C ILE A 646 -27.55 7.26 22.54
N GLU A 647 -28.74 7.15 23.13
CA GLU A 647 -29.29 8.16 24.04
C GLU A 647 -28.48 8.25 25.35
N LEU A 648 -28.04 7.11 25.90
CA LEU A 648 -27.14 7.06 27.06
C LEU A 648 -25.80 7.76 26.81
N ILE A 649 -25.24 7.62 25.60
CA ILE A 649 -24.00 8.29 25.20
C ILE A 649 -24.24 9.79 25.00
N LYS A 650 -25.30 10.16 24.27
CA LYS A 650 -25.60 11.58 23.94
C LYS A 650 -25.87 12.46 25.17
N ASN A 651 -26.33 11.87 26.27
CA ASN A 651 -26.59 12.59 27.52
C ASN A 651 -25.33 12.85 28.36
N GLN A 652 -24.16 12.43 27.90
CA GLN A 652 -22.88 12.63 28.58
C GLN A 652 -21.97 13.57 27.78
N GLU A 653 -21.16 14.37 28.48
CA GLU A 653 -20.16 15.23 27.86
C GLU A 653 -18.83 14.48 27.74
N PHE A 654 -18.31 14.36 26.52
CA PHE A 654 -17.01 13.73 26.25
C PHE A 654 -16.02 14.74 25.67
N CYS A 655 -14.78 14.73 26.15
CA CYS A 655 -13.68 15.52 25.57
C CYS A 655 -12.88 14.73 24.52
N PHE A 656 -12.96 13.40 24.54
CA PHE A 656 -12.29 12.53 23.59
C PHE A 656 -13.14 11.28 23.34
N ALA A 657 -13.30 10.91 22.08
CA ALA A 657 -13.96 9.68 21.67
C ALA A 657 -13.01 8.86 20.79
N PHE A 658 -12.78 7.60 21.17
CA PHE A 658 -12.04 6.63 20.36
C PHE A 658 -12.97 5.54 19.85
N ILE A 659 -13.01 5.36 18.53
CA ILE A 659 -13.86 4.39 17.83
C ILE A 659 -12.95 3.32 17.23
N GLU A 660 -13.12 2.07 17.65
CA GLU A 660 -12.29 0.94 17.22
C GLU A 660 -13.11 -0.35 17.07
N GLY A 661 -12.51 -1.40 16.48
CA GLY A 661 -13.13 -2.73 16.43
C GLY A 661 -14.42 -2.83 15.60
N LEU A 662 -14.69 -1.85 14.72
CA LEU A 662 -15.82 -1.87 13.79
C LEU A 662 -15.34 -2.27 12.40
N GLU A 663 -16.11 -3.14 11.73
CA GLU A 663 -15.71 -3.70 10.43
C GLU A 663 -16.51 -3.16 9.24
N THR A 664 -17.70 -2.60 9.48
CA THR A 664 -18.62 -2.18 8.40
C THR A 664 -18.80 -0.66 8.33
N TYR A 665 -19.10 -0.15 7.13
CA TYR A 665 -19.35 1.26 6.90
C TYR A 665 -20.51 1.80 7.76
N ASP A 666 -21.64 1.09 7.81
CA ASP A 666 -22.84 1.57 8.49
C ASP A 666 -22.67 1.65 10.01
N THR A 667 -22.02 0.66 10.62
CA THR A 667 -21.75 0.65 12.07
C THR A 667 -20.78 1.76 12.45
N CYS A 668 -19.70 1.94 11.69
CA CYS A 668 -18.72 3.00 11.93
C CYS A 668 -19.30 4.40 11.70
N LEU A 669 -20.07 4.61 10.62
CA LEU A 669 -20.70 5.90 10.37
C LEU A 669 -21.72 6.26 11.47
N THR A 670 -22.47 5.27 11.96
CA THR A 670 -23.40 5.45 13.08
C THR A 670 -22.66 5.79 14.37
N ALA A 671 -21.53 5.12 14.64
CA ALA A 671 -20.67 5.44 15.78
C ALA A 671 -20.17 6.89 15.71
N ILE A 672 -19.63 7.33 14.56
CA ILE A 672 -19.14 8.72 14.38
C ILE A 672 -20.28 9.74 14.61
N LYS A 673 -21.47 9.49 14.06
CA LYS A 673 -22.64 10.36 14.24
C LYS A 673 -23.12 10.45 15.68
N THR A 674 -22.89 9.40 16.47
CA THR A 674 -23.25 9.37 17.89
C THR A 674 -22.43 10.41 18.68
N PHE A 675 -21.21 10.69 18.26
CA PHE A 675 -20.28 11.62 18.92
C PHE A 675 -20.28 13.05 18.36
N THR A 676 -21.35 13.47 17.69
CA THR A 676 -21.51 14.87 17.24
C THR A 676 -21.34 15.88 18.37
N GLY A 677 -21.75 15.51 19.60
CA GLY A 677 -21.61 16.33 20.82
C GLY A 677 -20.25 16.27 21.53
N CYS A 678 -19.28 15.48 21.06
CA CYS A 678 -17.94 15.43 21.67
C CYS A 678 -17.29 16.82 21.62
N SER A 679 -16.82 17.35 22.74
CA SER A 679 -16.27 18.72 22.80
C SER A 679 -14.88 18.81 22.18
N GLY A 680 -14.06 17.77 22.29
CA GLY A 680 -12.70 17.70 21.74
C GLY A 680 -12.62 16.88 20.45
N ILE A 681 -11.80 15.83 20.44
CA ILE A 681 -11.40 15.10 19.23
C ILE A 681 -12.11 13.74 19.14
N ILE A 682 -12.51 13.36 17.93
CA ILE A 682 -12.99 11.99 17.63
C ILE A 682 -11.87 11.28 16.85
N ALA A 683 -11.26 10.28 17.46
CA ALA A 683 -10.29 9.40 16.83
C ALA A 683 -11.00 8.14 16.31
N VAL A 684 -10.77 7.81 15.05
CA VAL A 684 -11.34 6.65 14.37
C VAL A 684 -10.22 5.75 13.92
N ASP A 685 -10.27 4.50 14.33
CA ASP A 685 -9.24 3.52 14.03
C ASP A 685 -9.39 2.90 12.63
N ASN A 686 -8.35 2.24 12.12
CA ASN A 686 -8.32 1.49 10.84
C ASN A 686 -8.74 2.27 9.59
N VAL A 687 -8.64 3.60 9.59
CA VAL A 687 -9.04 4.48 8.47
C VAL A 687 -8.24 4.19 7.20
N LEU A 688 -6.99 3.71 7.34
CA LEU A 688 -6.14 3.32 6.21
C LEU A 688 -6.22 1.84 5.85
N GLU A 689 -6.57 0.98 6.80
CA GLU A 689 -6.56 -0.47 6.64
C GLU A 689 -7.89 -1.01 6.10
N SER A 690 -9.01 -0.33 6.36
CA SER A 690 -10.33 -0.71 5.86
C SER A 690 -10.94 0.36 4.96
N GLN A 691 -11.31 -0.02 3.73
CA GLN A 691 -11.99 0.87 2.79
C GLN A 691 -13.36 1.31 3.31
N GLU A 692 -14.08 0.43 4.00
CA GLU A 692 -15.40 0.72 4.57
C GLU A 692 -15.30 1.74 5.70
N ILE A 693 -14.30 1.60 6.57
CA ILE A 693 -14.03 2.55 7.66
C ILE A 693 -13.52 3.89 7.12
N SER A 694 -12.67 3.86 6.09
CA SER A 694 -12.24 5.07 5.39
C SER A 694 -13.41 5.86 4.82
N ARG A 695 -14.36 5.19 4.16
CA ARG A 695 -15.60 5.81 3.65
C ARG A 695 -16.45 6.38 4.79
N ALA A 696 -16.62 5.64 5.88
CA ALA A 696 -17.41 6.08 7.04
C ALA A 696 -16.79 7.31 7.71
N PHE A 697 -15.46 7.34 7.84
CA PHE A 697 -14.70 8.47 8.37
C PHE A 697 -14.88 9.73 7.51
N LEU A 698 -14.77 9.59 6.18
CA LEU A 698 -14.99 10.68 5.25
C LEU A 698 -16.41 11.24 5.35
N GLN A 699 -17.42 10.37 5.27
CA GLN A 699 -18.83 10.78 5.35
C GLN A 699 -19.16 11.37 6.73
N GLY A 700 -18.60 10.78 7.80
CA GLY A 700 -18.78 11.21 9.17
C GLY A 700 -18.21 12.61 9.44
N SER A 701 -17.10 12.98 8.79
CA SER A 701 -16.52 14.33 8.88
C SER A 701 -17.51 15.41 8.39
N GLU A 702 -18.24 15.14 7.31
CA GLU A 702 -19.25 16.04 6.76
C GLU A 702 -20.46 16.15 7.69
N PHE A 703 -20.96 15.01 8.21
CA PHE A 703 -22.10 14.99 9.13
C PHE A 703 -21.81 15.67 10.48
N THR A 704 -20.58 15.56 10.97
CA THR A 704 -20.15 16.19 12.23
C THR A 704 -19.69 17.63 12.04
N ASN A 705 -19.62 18.12 10.80
CA ASN A 705 -19.05 19.42 10.44
C ASN A 705 -17.61 19.62 10.97
N ARG A 706 -16.80 18.57 10.87
CA ARG A 706 -15.43 18.52 11.38
C ARG A 706 -14.43 18.40 10.26
N SER A 707 -13.29 19.04 10.44
CA SER A 707 -12.14 18.85 9.59
C SER A 707 -11.45 17.53 9.92
N LYS A 708 -11.06 16.83 8.87
CA LYS A 708 -10.31 15.57 8.95
C LYS A 708 -8.81 15.86 8.98
N LEU A 709 -8.12 15.23 9.91
CA LEU A 709 -6.66 15.13 9.94
C LEU A 709 -6.31 13.65 9.92
N TYR A 710 -5.54 13.25 8.93
CA TYR A 710 -4.93 11.93 8.92
C TYR A 710 -3.48 12.09 8.48
N LEU A 711 -2.58 11.41 9.19
CA LEU A 711 -1.20 11.29 8.77
C LEU A 711 -1.01 9.92 8.11
N PRO A 712 -0.37 9.86 6.94
CA PRO A 712 0.10 8.62 6.37
C PRO A 712 0.94 7.89 7.41
N LEU A 713 0.71 6.57 7.53
CA LEU A 713 1.24 5.64 8.54
C LEU A 713 0.48 5.52 9.86
N CYS A 714 -0.31 6.52 10.23
CA CYS A 714 -1.22 6.34 11.37
C CYS A 714 -2.39 5.46 10.93
N ARG A 715 -2.65 4.38 11.67
CA ARG A 715 -3.83 3.53 11.45
C ARG A 715 -5.12 4.31 11.69
N GLU A 716 -5.04 5.23 12.64
CA GLU A 716 -6.12 6.11 13.07
C GLU A 716 -6.20 7.44 12.29
N GLY A 717 -7.43 7.95 12.12
CA GLY A 717 -7.73 9.30 11.64
C GLY A 717 -8.44 10.13 12.72
N TYR A 718 -8.30 11.45 12.64
CA TYR A 718 -8.80 12.38 13.66
C TYR A 718 -9.79 13.39 13.07
N LEU A 719 -10.94 13.59 13.73
CA LEU A 719 -11.92 14.62 13.39
C LEU A 719 -11.87 15.77 14.40
N LEU A 720 -11.68 16.98 13.88
CA LEU A 720 -11.38 18.20 14.62
C LEU A 720 -12.41 19.30 14.31
N TRP A 721 -12.69 20.18 15.27
CA TRP A 721 -13.55 21.35 15.02
C TRP A 721 -12.89 22.32 14.03
N SER A 722 -13.66 22.73 13.02
CA SER A 722 -13.20 23.60 11.92
C SER A 722 -12.95 25.06 12.30
#